data_AF-A0AAW9R9F3-F1
#
_entry.id   AF-A0AAW9R9F3-F1
#
_cell.length_a   1.000
_cell.length_b   1.000
_cell.length_c   1.000
_cell.angle_alpha   90.00
_cell.angle_beta   90.00
_cell.angle_gamma   90.00
#
_symmetry.space_group_name_H-M   'P 1'
#
loop_
_entity.id
_entity.type
_entity.pdbx_description
1 polymer ?
#
loop_
_entity_poly.entity_id
_entity_poly.type
_entity_poly.pdbx_seq_one_letter_code
_entity_poly.pdbx_strand_id
1 'polypeptide(L)'
;MPTVGNNTPDRRDSADRGSDDTNAVLSQRRRMLRDSAGLLGAVGLAGFGASSLAAAAIQSTPENPALAGLKPLYRRESGPESPAAAEAPATSPTPDPAVRALRRLTFGYRPEDLTAFQALGANFDDRLQTWVNDQLAGYSATWPPPNDPQLSAYLNDSATNFETLDDSLATLWQERVVAAPPWPQYLYPLIETQYLAFARAMYSQWQLAEVLADFWHTHFSVDGGKFEVSPVFVHYDRDVIRPHMLGNFRAMLEAVTKSTAMMYYLDNVWNSRYGPNENYAREVQELHTLGAVNSWGFTAEGDIPDATPMAGSSTVLPTGLKAGYSERDVVAVTRCLTGWTISNPYSDGANTGEYIYYPDWHDTNPKRVLGIDITANGEAETGEVLDLLAMHPSTARYVCEKLCRRLIADEPPPSIVEQAAVVFNDQWQAPDQLEQVVRTILLSAEFKDAAYWGEKTKRPFELVAGTLRSCGGPDEHLVRPDPFGDWANNLAKGQNYKFSQDLYWLMSQTGHLPYTWVTPDGFPDVRPAWLGSTPLIMTWRVLNLLFLNGVPNDLGNPYGDWHEYFPVDATATTKAALAVNDRTAANIVDFWVNRILGYDSTQPATPQLDATVHDHLVDFMQQDAASPDTPLDLDASGWSSNPWSGYVPQRLQALVAAIAMLPDNLRR
;
A
#
# COMPACT_ATOMS: atom_id res chain seq x y z
N MET A 1 -46.81 -25.10 -67.30
CA MET A 1 -47.26 -25.81 -66.07
C MET A 1 -46.42 -27.06 -65.91
N PRO A 2 -45.94 -27.42 -64.71
CA PRO A 2 -45.82 -26.66 -63.43
C PRO A 2 -44.33 -26.50 -62.99
N THR A 3 -43.84 -25.42 -62.33
CA THR A 3 -43.83 -25.03 -60.88
C THR A 3 -43.27 -26.12 -59.94
N VAL A 4 -42.33 -25.95 -58.99
CA VAL A 4 -42.14 -25.06 -57.80
C VAL A 4 -40.66 -25.28 -57.33
N GLY A 5 -39.79 -24.33 -56.99
CA GLY A 5 -39.72 -23.47 -55.79
C GLY A 5 -38.66 -23.97 -54.79
N ASN A 6 -37.60 -23.20 -54.51
CA ASN A 6 -36.66 -23.47 -53.41
C ASN A 6 -36.24 -22.15 -52.72
N ASN A 7 -36.62 -22.02 -51.46
CA ASN A 7 -36.25 -20.93 -50.55
C ASN A 7 -34.99 -21.33 -49.77
N THR A 8 -34.01 -20.43 -49.69
CA THR A 8 -33.12 -20.24 -48.52
C THR A 8 -32.56 -18.81 -48.59
N PRO A 9 -32.75 -17.95 -47.57
CA PRO A 9 -32.11 -16.65 -47.52
C PRO A 9 -30.70 -16.73 -46.94
N ASP A 10 -29.85 -15.89 -47.50
CA ASP A 10 -28.43 -15.71 -47.26
C ASP A 10 -28.12 -15.33 -45.79
N ARG A 11 -27.10 -15.98 -45.22
CA ARG A 11 -26.65 -15.83 -43.82
C ARG A 11 -25.21 -15.31 -43.83
N ARG A 12 -24.99 -14.13 -44.42
CA ARG A 12 -23.71 -13.41 -44.38
C ARG A 12 -24.01 -11.92 -44.42
N ASP A 13 -23.97 -11.25 -43.27
CA ASP A 13 -23.64 -9.80 -43.19
C ASP A 13 -23.67 -9.18 -41.78
N SER A 14 -23.84 -9.93 -40.68
CA SER A 14 -24.03 -9.32 -39.35
C SER A 14 -22.89 -9.49 -38.34
N ALA A 15 -21.73 -10.04 -38.69
CA ALA A 15 -20.68 -10.39 -37.70
C ALA A 15 -19.42 -9.52 -37.71
N ASP A 16 -19.21 -8.64 -38.70
CA ASP A 16 -17.88 -8.03 -38.95
C ASP A 16 -17.82 -6.51 -38.73
N ARG A 17 -18.84 -5.90 -38.09
CA ARG A 17 -18.93 -4.42 -37.93
C ARG A 17 -18.93 -3.90 -36.48
N GLY A 18 -19.05 -4.77 -35.47
CA GLY A 18 -18.97 -4.35 -34.06
C GLY A 18 -17.53 -4.13 -33.54
N SER A 19 -16.54 -4.70 -34.23
CA SER A 19 -15.12 -4.60 -33.88
C SER A 19 -14.49 -3.26 -34.26
N ASP A 20 -14.96 -2.61 -35.32
CA ASP A 20 -14.40 -1.33 -35.80
C ASP A 20 -14.80 -0.13 -34.91
N ASP A 21 -15.99 -0.14 -34.32
CA ASP A 21 -16.51 0.98 -33.53
C ASP A 21 -15.96 1.01 -32.09
N THR A 22 -15.71 -0.16 -31.49
CA THR A 22 -15.02 -0.26 -30.18
C THR A 22 -13.56 0.20 -30.29
N ASN A 23 -12.94 -0.07 -31.45
CA ASN A 23 -11.60 0.42 -31.75
C ASN A 23 -11.55 1.95 -31.90
N ALA A 24 -12.64 2.60 -32.36
CA ALA A 24 -12.70 4.05 -32.50
C ALA A 24 -12.69 4.77 -31.13
N VAL A 25 -13.50 4.32 -30.16
CA VAL A 25 -13.52 4.87 -28.78
C VAL A 25 -12.17 4.64 -28.08
N LEU A 26 -11.60 3.43 -28.22
CA LEU A 26 -10.28 3.11 -27.67
C LEU A 26 -9.13 3.90 -28.35
N SER A 27 -9.30 4.30 -29.62
CA SER A 27 -8.30 5.09 -30.36
C SER A 27 -8.29 6.57 -29.93
N GLN A 28 -9.46 7.17 -29.69
CA GLN A 28 -9.56 8.54 -29.16
C GLN A 28 -9.08 8.60 -27.71
N ARG A 29 -9.39 7.59 -26.90
CA ARG A 29 -8.84 7.43 -25.55
C ARG A 29 -7.31 7.35 -25.54
N ARG A 30 -6.71 6.58 -26.48
CA ARG A 30 -5.25 6.55 -26.65
C ARG A 30 -4.69 7.90 -27.07
N ARG A 31 -5.42 8.70 -27.86
CA ARG A 31 -5.02 10.05 -28.23
C ARG A 31 -5.04 11.00 -27.02
N MET A 32 -6.09 10.98 -26.19
CA MET A 32 -6.14 11.74 -24.93
C MET A 32 -4.98 11.38 -23.99
N LEU A 33 -4.77 10.08 -23.74
CA LEU A 33 -3.66 9.60 -22.91
C LEU A 33 -2.30 10.00 -23.48
N ARG A 34 -2.15 10.01 -24.80
CA ARG A 34 -0.93 10.43 -25.50
C ARG A 34 -0.68 11.93 -25.39
N ASP A 35 -1.72 12.74 -25.49
CA ASP A 35 -1.62 14.20 -25.38
C ASP A 35 -1.35 14.62 -23.92
N SER A 36 -1.90 13.91 -22.93
CA SER A 36 -1.51 14.05 -21.51
C SER A 36 -0.13 13.45 -21.18
N ALA A 37 0.30 12.40 -21.90
CA ALA A 37 1.64 11.82 -21.78
C ALA A 37 2.72 12.64 -22.49
N GLY A 38 2.35 13.61 -23.34
CA GLY A 38 3.26 14.61 -23.90
C GLY A 38 3.96 15.47 -22.83
N LEU A 39 3.43 15.49 -21.60
CA LEU A 39 4.06 16.07 -20.41
C LEU A 39 5.08 15.13 -19.72
N LEU A 40 5.13 13.84 -20.07
CA LEU A 40 6.05 12.84 -19.52
C LEU A 40 7.13 12.52 -20.57
N GLY A 41 8.19 13.32 -20.58
CA GLY A 41 9.32 13.15 -21.48
C GLY A 41 10.01 11.77 -21.36
N ALA A 42 10.00 11.05 -22.48
CA ALA A 42 10.88 9.96 -22.92
C ALA A 42 11.81 9.28 -21.89
N VAL A 43 11.46 8.04 -21.49
CA VAL A 43 12.45 7.05 -21.00
C VAL A 43 12.47 5.88 -21.98
N GLY A 44 13.65 5.69 -22.59
CA GLY A 44 13.90 4.76 -23.68
C GLY A 44 13.89 3.30 -23.25
N LEU A 45 13.37 2.47 -24.16
CA LEU A 45 13.53 1.02 -24.22
C LEU A 45 15.01 0.64 -24.34
N ALA A 46 15.57 -0.03 -23.32
CA ALA A 46 16.57 -1.10 -23.48
C ALA A 46 16.91 -1.75 -22.13
N GLY A 47 16.66 -3.07 -22.02
CA GLY A 47 17.38 -3.96 -21.12
C GLY A 47 16.63 -4.45 -19.88
N PHE A 48 15.81 -5.51 -20.03
CA PHE A 48 15.41 -6.35 -18.91
C PHE A 48 15.98 -7.76 -19.10
N GLY A 49 17.01 -8.06 -18.32
CA GLY A 49 17.33 -9.42 -17.89
C GLY A 49 16.95 -9.52 -16.41
N ALA A 50 16.03 -10.42 -16.09
CA ALA A 50 15.74 -10.81 -14.71
C ALA A 50 17.06 -11.25 -14.04
N SER A 51 17.36 -10.71 -12.86
CA SER A 51 18.43 -11.20 -12.01
C SER A 51 17.86 -11.42 -10.62
N SER A 52 17.40 -12.66 -10.41
CA SER A 52 17.34 -13.31 -9.12
C SER A 52 18.71 -13.25 -8.45
N LEU A 53 18.84 -12.57 -7.33
CA LEU A 53 19.95 -12.79 -6.40
C LEU A 53 19.39 -13.54 -5.20
N ALA A 54 19.43 -14.87 -5.32
CA ALA A 54 19.45 -15.75 -4.17
C ALA A 54 20.82 -15.61 -3.50
N ALA A 55 20.85 -15.22 -2.23
CA ALA A 55 22.05 -15.28 -1.41
C ALA A 55 22.41 -16.76 -1.18
N ALA A 56 23.38 -17.26 -1.95
CA ALA A 56 24.00 -18.56 -1.72
C ALA A 56 25.35 -18.34 -1.01
N ALA A 57 25.43 -18.80 0.24
CA ALA A 57 26.67 -18.89 1.01
C ALA A 57 27.70 -19.77 0.29
N ILE A 58 28.91 -19.24 0.04
CA ILE A 58 30.05 -20.03 -0.48
C ILE A 58 31.12 -20.14 0.60
N GLN A 59 31.41 -21.39 0.96
CA GLN A 59 32.46 -21.83 1.87
C GLN A 59 33.86 -21.44 1.38
N SER A 60 34.72 -21.10 2.34
CA SER A 60 36.13 -20.71 2.19
C SER A 60 37.04 -21.79 1.57
N THR A 61 37.85 -21.42 0.57
CA THR A 61 39.17 -22.04 0.27
C THR A 61 40.15 -21.01 -0.33
N PRO A 62 41.48 -21.22 -0.26
CA PRO A 62 42.45 -20.12 -0.10
C PRO A 62 43.09 -19.56 -1.38
N GLU A 63 43.36 -18.25 -1.29
CA GLU A 63 44.42 -17.44 -1.92
C GLU A 63 44.87 -17.75 -3.36
N ASN A 64 44.33 -16.99 -4.31
CA ASN A 64 44.96 -16.78 -5.62
C ASN A 64 45.74 -15.46 -5.62
N PRO A 65 47.08 -15.46 -5.82
CA PRO A 65 47.93 -14.27 -5.75
C PRO A 65 47.74 -13.26 -6.91
N ALA A 66 46.73 -13.44 -7.77
CA ALA A 66 46.38 -12.50 -8.84
C ALA A 66 45.53 -11.28 -8.39
N LEU A 67 45.15 -11.17 -7.11
CA LEU A 67 44.28 -10.09 -6.59
C LEU A 67 45.02 -8.90 -5.93
N ALA A 68 46.35 -8.91 -5.90
CA ALA A 68 47.16 -7.89 -5.19
C ALA A 68 47.17 -6.48 -5.82
N GLY A 69 46.28 -6.18 -6.78
CA GLY A 69 46.24 -4.90 -7.49
C GLY A 69 44.86 -4.24 -7.62
N LEU A 70 43.79 -4.82 -7.05
CA LEU A 70 42.45 -4.24 -7.13
C LEU A 70 42.18 -3.33 -5.93
N LYS A 71 41.94 -2.05 -6.20
CA LYS A 71 41.46 -1.07 -5.22
C LYS A 71 40.07 -1.49 -4.69
N PRO A 72 39.73 -1.18 -3.43
CA PRO A 72 38.46 -1.57 -2.84
C PRO A 72 37.28 -0.95 -3.61
N LEU A 73 36.47 -1.80 -4.24
CA LEU A 73 35.22 -1.44 -4.92
C LEU A 73 34.10 -1.29 -3.88
N TYR A 74 34.20 -0.32 -2.98
CA TYR A 74 33.05 0.24 -2.25
C TYR A 74 33.38 1.68 -1.88
N ARG A 75 33.42 2.53 -2.90
CA ARG A 75 33.06 3.94 -2.78
C ARG A 75 31.88 4.12 -3.72
N ARG A 76 30.71 4.43 -3.17
CA ARG A 76 29.55 4.84 -3.96
C ARG A 76 29.97 6.11 -4.70
N GLU A 77 30.39 5.97 -5.95
CA GLU A 77 30.43 7.12 -6.84
C GLU A 77 28.99 7.62 -6.93
N SER A 78 28.82 8.94 -6.77
CA SER A 78 27.58 9.64 -7.06
C SER A 78 26.97 9.04 -8.32
N GLY A 79 25.70 8.62 -8.23
CA GLY A 79 24.96 8.06 -9.35
C GLY A 79 25.05 8.96 -10.59
N PRO A 80 24.75 8.42 -11.79
CA PRO A 80 24.76 9.22 -13.01
C PRO A 80 23.98 10.51 -12.77
N GLU A 81 24.56 11.65 -13.17
CA GLU A 81 23.93 12.96 -13.10
C GLU A 81 22.47 12.83 -13.52
N SER A 82 21.59 13.30 -12.64
CA SER A 82 20.17 13.43 -12.91
C SER A 82 20.01 13.97 -14.33
N PRO A 83 19.26 13.31 -15.23
CA PRO A 83 19.00 13.89 -16.54
C PRO A 83 18.48 15.31 -16.29
N ALA A 84 19.10 16.28 -16.96
CA ALA A 84 18.80 17.70 -16.83
C ALA A 84 17.29 17.85 -16.71
N ALA A 85 16.85 18.49 -15.61
CA ALA A 85 15.45 18.69 -15.29
C ALA A 85 14.70 19.05 -16.57
N ALA A 86 13.88 18.12 -17.06
CA ALA A 86 12.83 18.48 -18.00
C ALA A 86 12.09 19.63 -17.33
N GLU A 87 11.89 20.74 -18.05
CA GLU A 87 11.15 21.90 -17.55
C GLU A 87 9.95 21.41 -16.75
N ALA A 88 9.89 21.83 -15.48
CA ALA A 88 8.81 21.46 -14.59
C ALA A 88 7.50 21.71 -15.34
N PRO A 89 6.67 20.68 -15.59
CA PRO A 89 5.39 20.90 -16.23
C PRO A 89 4.64 21.96 -15.45
N ALA A 90 3.99 22.90 -16.15
CA ALA A 90 3.22 24.00 -15.57
C ALA A 90 2.53 23.54 -14.29
N THR A 91 2.84 24.21 -13.17
CA THR A 91 2.43 23.83 -11.82
C THR A 91 0.94 23.56 -11.82
N SER A 92 0.52 22.29 -11.79
CA SER A 92 -0.91 22.01 -11.74
C SER A 92 -1.45 22.68 -10.47
N PRO A 93 -2.59 23.37 -10.59
CA PRO A 93 -3.21 24.10 -9.50
C PRO A 93 -3.32 23.23 -8.25
N THR A 94 -2.96 23.78 -7.10
CA THR A 94 -2.95 23.02 -5.86
C THR A 94 -4.37 22.95 -5.27
N PRO A 95 -4.94 21.76 -4.98
CA PRO A 95 -6.27 21.66 -4.38
C PRO A 95 -6.38 22.35 -3.02
N ASP A 96 -7.63 22.53 -2.57
CA ASP A 96 -7.95 23.05 -1.23
C ASP A 96 -7.16 22.33 -0.13
N PRO A 97 -6.66 23.03 0.92
CA PRO A 97 -5.90 22.41 2.00
C PRO A 97 -6.60 21.21 2.65
N ALA A 98 -7.94 21.20 2.77
CA ALA A 98 -8.69 20.06 3.31
C ALA A 98 -8.60 18.84 2.39
N VAL A 99 -8.72 19.04 1.08
CA VAL A 99 -8.55 17.98 0.06
C VAL A 99 -7.14 17.39 0.13
N ARG A 100 -6.12 18.26 0.23
CA ARG A 100 -4.73 17.82 0.35
C ARG A 100 -4.50 16.99 1.61
N ALA A 101 -4.97 17.49 2.76
CA ALA A 101 -4.83 16.81 4.04
C ALA A 101 -5.50 15.43 3.99
N LEU A 102 -6.76 15.35 3.58
CA LEU A 102 -7.48 14.08 3.52
C LEU A 102 -6.83 13.09 2.55
N ARG A 103 -6.33 13.53 1.39
CA ARG A 103 -5.62 12.64 0.45
C ARG A 103 -4.29 12.10 0.98
N ARG A 104 -3.66 12.77 1.95
CA ARG A 104 -2.45 12.28 2.64
C ARG A 104 -2.79 11.37 3.82
N LEU A 105 -3.87 11.69 4.53
CA LEU A 105 -4.23 11.08 5.81
C LEU A 105 -5.17 9.88 5.68
N THR A 106 -5.72 9.65 4.50
CA THR A 106 -6.62 8.53 4.21
C THR A 106 -6.21 7.82 2.92
N PHE A 107 -6.82 6.67 2.64
CA PHE A 107 -6.66 6.02 1.32
C PHE A 107 -7.36 6.78 0.18
N GLY A 108 -7.93 7.96 0.44
CA GLY A 108 -8.87 8.69 -0.39
C GLY A 108 -10.06 9.12 0.45
N TYR A 109 -10.73 10.21 0.11
CA TYR A 109 -11.87 10.71 0.89
C TYR A 109 -13.16 10.52 0.11
N ARG A 110 -14.23 10.28 0.83
CA ARG A 110 -15.59 10.38 0.31
C ARG A 110 -16.07 11.83 0.41
N PRO A 111 -17.05 12.26 -0.40
CA PRO A 111 -17.58 13.62 -0.28
C PRO A 111 -18.11 13.96 1.13
N GLU A 112 -18.66 12.99 1.84
CA GLU A 112 -19.08 13.15 3.24
C GLU A 112 -17.89 13.34 4.20
N ASP A 113 -16.72 12.74 3.93
CA ASP A 113 -15.51 12.92 4.74
C ASP A 113 -15.02 14.37 4.64
N LEU A 114 -15.02 14.94 3.43
CA LEU A 114 -14.64 16.35 3.20
C LEU A 114 -15.63 17.30 3.89
N THR A 115 -16.93 17.01 3.78
CA THR A 115 -17.98 17.79 4.45
C THR A 115 -17.82 17.74 5.97
N ALA A 116 -17.58 16.54 6.52
CA ALA A 116 -17.35 16.35 7.94
C ALA A 116 -16.10 17.10 8.42
N PHE A 117 -14.99 17.01 7.68
CA PHE A 117 -13.76 17.72 7.98
C PHE A 117 -13.96 19.25 8.01
N GLN A 118 -14.68 19.79 7.03
CA GLN A 118 -14.99 21.23 6.97
C GLN A 118 -15.85 21.71 8.15
N ALA A 119 -16.65 20.82 8.75
CA ALA A 119 -17.50 21.13 9.90
C ALA A 119 -16.76 21.13 11.25
N LEU A 120 -15.52 20.63 11.33
CA LEU A 120 -14.78 20.47 12.59
C LEU A 120 -14.25 21.78 13.19
N GLY A 121 -14.27 22.90 12.47
CA GLY A 121 -13.69 24.14 12.95
C GLY A 121 -13.85 25.33 12.01
N ALA A 122 -13.50 26.52 12.50
CA ALA A 122 -13.65 27.77 11.76
C ALA A 122 -12.58 27.96 10.67
N ASN A 123 -11.36 27.48 10.91
CA ASN A 123 -10.24 27.56 9.98
C ASN A 123 -9.58 26.18 9.80
N PHE A 124 -8.66 26.08 8.85
CA PHE A 124 -8.00 24.82 8.50
C PHE A 124 -7.19 24.21 9.64
N ASP A 125 -6.44 25.02 10.40
CA ASP A 125 -5.60 24.52 11.50
C ASP A 125 -6.45 23.89 12.62
N ASP A 126 -7.55 24.55 13.01
CA ASP A 126 -8.49 24.02 14.02
C ASP A 126 -9.13 22.70 13.55
N ARG A 127 -9.51 22.62 12.26
CA ARG A 127 -10.10 21.40 11.67
C ARG A 127 -9.10 20.26 11.66
N LEU A 128 -7.87 20.52 11.20
CA LEU A 128 -6.82 19.51 11.12
C LEU A 128 -6.46 19.00 12.52
N GLN A 129 -6.28 19.90 13.49
CA GLN A 129 -5.99 19.52 14.86
C GLN A 129 -7.10 18.65 15.46
N THR A 130 -8.36 19.06 15.29
CA THR A 130 -9.51 18.29 15.80
C THR A 130 -9.58 16.91 15.13
N TRP A 131 -9.47 16.86 13.80
CA TRP A 131 -9.50 15.60 13.04
C TRP A 131 -8.38 14.63 13.46
N VAL A 132 -7.14 15.13 13.59
CA VAL A 132 -5.99 14.32 14.01
C VAL A 132 -6.19 13.80 15.44
N ASN A 133 -6.70 14.63 16.35
CA ASN A 133 -7.03 14.20 17.71
C ASN A 133 -8.08 13.08 17.70
N ASP A 134 -9.16 13.24 16.95
CA ASP A 134 -10.26 12.27 16.88
C ASP A 134 -9.79 10.94 16.28
N GLN A 135 -8.97 10.97 15.22
CA GLN A 135 -8.45 9.76 14.59
C GLN A 135 -7.49 8.97 15.48
N LEU A 136 -6.61 9.67 16.20
CA LEU A 136 -5.64 9.03 17.10
C LEU A 136 -6.33 8.49 18.37
N ALA A 137 -7.23 9.28 18.98
CA ALA A 137 -7.90 8.88 20.22
C ALA A 137 -9.07 7.91 20.01
N GLY A 138 -9.71 7.95 18.83
CA GLY A 138 -10.88 7.14 18.53
C GLY A 138 -10.56 5.72 18.04
N TYR A 139 -9.37 5.51 17.46
CA TYR A 139 -8.94 4.20 17.01
C TYR A 139 -8.72 3.24 18.19
N SER A 140 -9.15 1.98 18.01
CA SER A 140 -8.84 0.88 18.93
C SER A 140 -8.29 -0.31 18.16
N ALA A 141 -7.23 -0.91 18.70
CA ALA A 141 -6.65 -2.13 18.17
C ALA A 141 -7.36 -3.41 18.65
N THR A 142 -8.39 -3.31 19.52
CA THR A 142 -9.18 -4.47 19.93
C THR A 142 -9.85 -5.11 18.71
N TRP A 143 -9.82 -6.44 18.65
CA TRP A 143 -10.48 -7.22 17.60
C TRP A 143 -11.72 -7.94 18.16
N PRO A 144 -12.87 -7.91 17.48
CA PRO A 144 -13.18 -7.09 16.30
C PRO A 144 -13.18 -5.58 16.61
N PRO A 145 -12.93 -4.69 15.63
CA PRO A 145 -12.72 -3.26 15.85
C PRO A 145 -13.96 -2.60 16.48
N PRO A 146 -13.87 -2.13 17.74
CA PRO A 146 -14.98 -1.42 18.37
C PRO A 146 -15.09 -0.03 17.77
N ASN A 147 -16.29 0.55 17.81
CA ASN A 147 -16.54 1.91 17.32
C ASN A 147 -16.17 2.10 15.84
N ASP A 148 -16.46 1.13 14.98
CA ASP A 148 -16.36 1.29 13.52
C ASP A 148 -17.58 0.64 12.84
N PRO A 149 -18.73 1.32 12.80
CA PRO A 149 -20.00 0.68 12.45
C PRO A 149 -20.06 0.22 10.99
N GLN A 150 -19.43 0.94 10.06
CA GLN A 150 -19.44 0.55 8.64
C GLN A 150 -18.56 -0.69 8.40
N LEU A 151 -17.35 -0.70 8.96
CA LEU A 151 -16.49 -1.89 8.90
C LEU A 151 -17.11 -3.07 9.65
N SER A 152 -17.75 -2.82 10.80
CA SER A 152 -18.45 -3.86 11.57
C SER A 152 -19.62 -4.45 10.79
N ALA A 153 -20.40 -3.63 10.08
CA ALA A 153 -21.48 -4.11 9.23
C ALA A 153 -20.95 -5.03 8.11
N TYR A 154 -19.83 -4.65 7.50
CA TYR A 154 -19.14 -5.44 6.49
C TYR A 154 -18.65 -6.80 7.04
N LEU A 155 -17.97 -6.79 8.20
CA LEU A 155 -17.45 -8.02 8.82
C LEU A 155 -18.55 -9.00 9.26
N ASN A 156 -19.73 -8.48 9.65
CA ASN A 156 -20.88 -9.29 10.06
C ASN A 156 -21.74 -9.76 8.87
N ASP A 157 -21.44 -9.33 7.65
CA ASP A 157 -22.16 -9.80 6.47
C ASP A 157 -21.78 -11.26 6.18
N SER A 158 -22.76 -12.15 6.32
CA SER A 158 -22.64 -13.57 5.99
C SER A 158 -22.16 -13.84 4.56
N ALA A 159 -22.31 -12.87 3.64
CA ALA A 159 -21.80 -12.99 2.28
C ALA A 159 -20.26 -12.97 2.23
N THR A 160 -19.58 -12.38 3.21
CA THR A 160 -18.11 -12.33 3.29
C THR A 160 -17.49 -13.64 3.78
N ASN A 161 -18.10 -14.32 4.75
CA ASN A 161 -17.69 -15.66 5.19
C ASN A 161 -16.18 -15.79 5.51
N PHE A 162 -15.64 -14.90 6.36
CA PHE A 162 -14.28 -15.03 6.90
C PHE A 162 -14.18 -16.23 7.86
N GLU A 163 -13.14 -17.05 7.74
CA GLU A 163 -12.97 -18.27 8.54
C GLU A 163 -11.89 -18.13 9.61
N THR A 164 -10.85 -17.34 9.35
CA THR A 164 -9.59 -17.36 10.10
C THR A 164 -9.28 -16.07 10.85
N LEU A 165 -10.02 -14.98 10.56
CA LEU A 165 -9.77 -13.66 11.16
C LEU A 165 -9.86 -13.64 12.70
N ASP A 166 -10.65 -14.55 13.30
CA ASP A 166 -10.82 -14.66 14.76
C ASP A 166 -9.89 -15.69 15.41
N ASP A 167 -9.17 -16.49 14.62
CA ASP A 167 -8.40 -17.62 15.15
C ASP A 167 -7.16 -17.15 15.92
N SER A 168 -6.88 -17.81 17.04
CA SER A 168 -5.62 -17.63 17.75
C SER A 168 -4.44 -18.18 16.95
N LEU A 169 -3.21 -17.76 17.25
CA LEU A 169 -2.01 -18.35 16.63
C LEU A 169 -1.97 -19.87 16.79
N ALA A 170 -2.26 -20.39 17.99
CA ALA A 170 -2.30 -21.83 18.25
C ALA A 170 -3.35 -22.55 17.39
N THR A 171 -4.53 -21.95 17.21
CA THR A 171 -5.58 -22.50 16.34
C THR A 171 -5.12 -22.52 14.88
N LEU A 172 -4.65 -21.37 14.36
CA LEU A 172 -4.11 -21.24 13.01
C LEU A 172 -3.00 -22.28 12.77
N TRP A 173 -2.10 -22.44 13.73
CA TRP A 173 -1.01 -23.40 13.65
C TRP A 173 -1.50 -24.85 13.57
N GLN A 174 -2.43 -25.24 14.45
CA GLN A 174 -2.99 -26.59 14.43
C GLN A 174 -3.74 -26.89 13.13
N GLU A 175 -4.58 -25.96 12.68
CA GLU A 175 -5.48 -26.19 11.56
C GLU A 175 -4.83 -25.98 10.19
N ARG A 176 -3.84 -25.09 10.10
CA ARG A 176 -3.23 -24.69 8.82
C ARG A 176 -1.82 -25.25 8.64
N VAL A 177 -1.08 -25.48 9.72
CA VAL A 177 0.31 -26.03 9.63
C VAL A 177 0.34 -27.51 10.00
N VAL A 178 -0.17 -27.90 11.16
CA VAL A 178 -0.10 -29.29 11.65
C VAL A 178 -1.04 -30.22 10.89
N ALA A 179 -2.28 -29.80 10.70
CA ALA A 179 -3.26 -30.59 9.93
C ALA A 179 -2.92 -30.65 8.43
N ALA A 180 -2.08 -29.73 7.94
CA ALA A 180 -1.64 -29.62 6.55
C ALA A 180 -2.79 -29.77 5.53
N PRO A 181 -3.78 -28.85 5.56
CA PRO A 181 -4.93 -28.92 4.66
C PRO A 181 -4.50 -28.66 3.20
N PRO A 182 -5.39 -28.91 2.22
CA PRO A 182 -5.11 -28.58 0.83
C PRO A 182 -4.69 -27.12 0.65
N TRP A 183 -3.81 -26.89 -0.34
CA TRP A 183 -3.19 -25.58 -0.64
C TRP A 183 -4.13 -24.36 -0.55
N PRO A 184 -5.37 -24.41 -1.06
CA PRO A 184 -6.33 -23.32 -0.88
C PRO A 184 -6.51 -22.83 0.56
N GLN A 185 -6.82 -23.76 1.46
CA GLN A 185 -7.16 -23.48 2.85
C GLN A 185 -5.93 -23.03 3.65
N TYR A 186 -4.75 -23.44 3.20
CA TYR A 186 -3.47 -23.02 3.77
C TYR A 186 -3.25 -21.51 3.65
N LEU A 187 -3.70 -20.90 2.55
CA LEU A 187 -3.52 -19.48 2.25
C LEU A 187 -4.61 -18.57 2.81
N TYR A 188 -5.67 -19.12 3.42
CA TYR A 188 -6.81 -18.33 3.88
C TYR A 188 -6.43 -17.21 4.85
N PRO A 189 -5.54 -17.41 5.85
CA PRO A 189 -5.17 -16.32 6.75
C PRO A 189 -4.58 -15.11 6.02
N LEU A 190 -3.67 -15.32 5.07
CA LEU A 190 -3.16 -14.23 4.23
C LEU A 190 -4.28 -13.57 3.40
N ILE A 191 -5.04 -14.38 2.65
CA ILE A 191 -6.02 -13.87 1.69
C ILE A 191 -7.14 -13.10 2.40
N GLU A 192 -7.64 -13.62 3.52
CA GLU A 192 -8.63 -12.93 4.35
C GLU A 192 -8.09 -11.59 4.87
N THR A 193 -6.83 -11.55 5.30
CA THR A 193 -6.18 -10.30 5.75
C THR A 193 -6.03 -9.30 4.60
N GLN A 194 -5.76 -9.75 3.37
CA GLN A 194 -5.70 -8.88 2.18
C GLN A 194 -7.06 -8.30 1.83
N TYR A 195 -8.14 -9.11 1.85
CA TYR A 195 -9.51 -8.59 1.69
C TYR A 195 -9.88 -7.63 2.81
N LEU A 196 -9.48 -7.93 4.05
CA LEU A 196 -9.68 -7.05 5.19
C LEU A 196 -8.95 -5.72 5.00
N ALA A 197 -7.76 -5.69 4.39
CA ALA A 197 -7.06 -4.45 4.06
C ALA A 197 -7.86 -3.57 3.09
N PHE A 198 -8.43 -4.16 2.03
CA PHE A 198 -9.34 -3.43 1.13
C PHE A 198 -10.60 -2.95 1.85
N ALA A 199 -11.23 -3.80 2.67
CA ALA A 199 -12.41 -3.45 3.43
C ALA A 199 -12.13 -2.31 4.41
N ARG A 200 -11.01 -2.36 5.14
CA ARG A 200 -10.59 -1.28 6.03
C ARG A 200 -10.32 0.01 5.29
N ALA A 201 -9.59 -0.05 4.17
CA ALA A 201 -9.37 1.11 3.32
C ALA A 201 -10.71 1.71 2.85
N MET A 202 -11.67 0.89 2.44
CA MET A 202 -12.97 1.37 1.94
C MET A 202 -13.95 1.82 3.01
N TYR A 203 -14.07 1.11 4.13
CA TYR A 203 -15.18 1.25 5.09
C TYR A 203 -14.78 1.84 6.44
N SER A 204 -13.52 1.70 6.86
CA SER A 204 -13.13 2.18 8.19
C SER A 204 -13.22 3.70 8.26
N GLN A 205 -13.76 4.21 9.36
CA GLN A 205 -13.69 5.64 9.67
C GLN A 205 -12.33 6.06 10.24
N TRP A 206 -11.52 5.11 10.73
CA TRP A 206 -10.20 5.35 11.32
C TRP A 206 -9.10 5.33 10.25
N GLN A 207 -9.28 6.11 9.20
CA GLN A 207 -8.43 6.10 8.01
C GLN A 207 -6.95 6.36 8.30
N LEU A 208 -6.62 7.22 9.27
CA LEU A 208 -5.22 7.45 9.65
C LEU A 208 -4.57 6.17 10.18
N ALA A 209 -5.30 5.40 11.00
CA ALA A 209 -4.82 4.13 11.53
C ALA A 209 -4.55 3.12 10.40
N GLU A 210 -5.36 3.14 9.35
CA GLU A 210 -5.21 2.26 8.19
C GLU A 210 -4.00 2.63 7.31
N VAL A 211 -3.74 3.94 7.13
CA VAL A 211 -2.52 4.43 6.46
C VAL A 211 -1.26 4.07 7.25
N LEU A 212 -1.33 4.12 8.58
CA LEU A 212 -0.23 3.74 9.47
C LEU A 212 -0.01 2.22 9.51
N ALA A 213 -1.07 1.41 9.50
CA ALA A 213 -0.95 -0.04 9.41
C ALA A 213 -0.19 -0.46 8.14
N ASP A 214 -0.54 0.11 6.98
CA ASP A 214 0.18 -0.09 5.72
C ASP A 214 1.66 0.34 5.81
N PHE A 215 1.94 1.45 6.48
CA PHE A 215 3.31 1.89 6.75
C PHE A 215 4.08 0.88 7.62
N TRP A 216 3.50 0.39 8.72
CA TRP A 216 4.20 -0.51 9.64
C TRP A 216 4.40 -1.91 9.06
N HIS A 217 3.46 -2.41 8.26
CA HIS A 217 3.67 -3.63 7.47
C HIS A 217 4.76 -3.47 6.40
N THR A 218 4.96 -2.25 5.90
CA THR A 218 6.10 -1.94 5.01
C THR A 218 7.40 -1.84 5.82
N HIS A 219 7.38 -1.29 7.03
CA HIS A 219 8.57 -1.11 7.85
C HIS A 219 9.09 -2.42 8.45
N PHE A 220 8.18 -3.24 8.99
CA PHE A 220 8.44 -4.59 9.47
C PHE A 220 7.91 -5.61 8.45
N SER A 221 8.48 -5.56 7.25
CA SER A 221 8.02 -6.37 6.13
C SER A 221 8.24 -7.86 6.36
N VAL A 222 7.20 -8.64 6.11
CA VAL A 222 7.28 -10.09 5.90
C VAL A 222 6.58 -10.40 4.58
N ASP A 223 7.13 -11.32 3.79
CA ASP A 223 6.44 -11.82 2.61
C ASP A 223 5.29 -12.72 3.07
N GLY A 224 4.08 -12.18 3.03
CA GLY A 224 2.86 -12.92 3.37
C GLY A 224 2.67 -14.16 2.50
N GLY A 225 3.19 -14.17 1.27
CA GLY A 225 3.15 -15.31 0.35
C GLY A 225 4.19 -16.40 0.62
N LYS A 226 5.13 -16.18 1.55
CA LYS A 226 6.08 -17.22 1.98
C LYS A 226 5.31 -18.33 2.68
N PHE A 227 5.65 -19.58 2.35
CA PHE A 227 4.94 -20.78 2.80
C PHE A 227 4.69 -20.75 4.32
N GLU A 228 5.73 -20.56 5.13
CA GLU A 228 5.62 -20.61 6.59
C GLU A 228 4.91 -19.38 7.21
N VAL A 229 4.75 -18.29 6.44
CA VAL A 229 4.17 -17.01 6.90
C VAL A 229 2.68 -16.94 6.59
N SER A 230 2.26 -17.37 5.39
CA SER A 230 0.86 -17.35 4.95
C SER A 230 -0.16 -17.92 5.97
N PRO A 231 0.06 -19.07 6.62
CA PRO A 231 -0.93 -19.68 7.51
C PRO A 231 -1.08 -18.97 8.87
N VAL A 232 -0.19 -18.04 9.19
CA VAL A 232 -0.20 -17.30 10.48
C VAL A 232 -0.31 -15.78 10.28
N PHE A 233 -0.56 -15.33 9.05
CA PHE A 233 -0.48 -13.91 8.70
C PHE A 233 -1.50 -13.03 9.46
N VAL A 234 -2.72 -13.55 9.71
CA VAL A 234 -3.74 -12.86 10.51
C VAL A 234 -3.20 -12.47 11.88
N HIS A 235 -2.47 -13.37 12.56
CA HIS A 235 -1.87 -13.08 13.87
C HIS A 235 -0.82 -11.98 13.76
N TYR A 236 -0.02 -11.95 12.69
CA TYR A 236 0.97 -10.89 12.48
C TYR A 236 0.31 -9.50 12.29
N ASP A 237 -0.77 -9.40 11.51
CA ASP A 237 -1.53 -8.15 11.40
C ASP A 237 -2.24 -7.78 12.71
N ARG A 238 -3.11 -8.66 13.19
CA ARG A 238 -4.07 -8.41 14.28
C ARG A 238 -3.41 -8.25 15.64
N ASP A 239 -2.45 -9.11 15.96
CA ASP A 239 -1.93 -9.25 17.34
C ASP A 239 -0.53 -8.65 17.49
N VAL A 240 0.22 -8.49 16.40
CA VAL A 240 1.61 -7.97 16.42
C VAL A 240 1.68 -6.52 15.98
N ILE A 241 1.25 -6.19 14.76
CA ILE A 241 1.40 -4.82 14.23
C ILE A 241 0.35 -3.86 14.81
N ARG A 242 -0.93 -4.21 14.66
CA ARG A 242 -2.05 -3.30 14.98
C ARG A 242 -2.14 -2.83 16.44
N PRO A 243 -1.81 -3.65 17.46
CA PRO A 243 -1.84 -3.20 18.85
C PRO A 243 -0.74 -2.20 19.20
N HIS A 244 0.33 -2.14 18.40
CA HIS A 244 1.53 -1.37 18.74
C HIS A 244 1.75 -0.13 17.86
N MET A 245 1.05 0.00 16.73
CA MET A 245 1.32 1.06 15.73
C MET A 245 1.14 2.52 16.20
N LEU A 246 0.36 2.75 17.26
CA LEU A 246 0.23 4.04 17.95
C LEU A 246 0.85 4.02 19.36
N GLY A 247 1.37 2.88 19.78
CA GLY A 247 1.90 2.67 21.12
C GLY A 247 3.39 3.00 21.21
N ASN A 248 4.16 2.05 21.73
CA ASN A 248 5.59 2.19 21.95
C ASN A 248 6.41 1.39 20.92
N PHE A 249 7.43 2.01 20.32
CA PHE A 249 8.25 1.37 19.29
C PHE A 249 9.07 0.19 19.84
N ARG A 250 9.64 0.32 21.05
CA ARG A 250 10.40 -0.77 21.68
C ARG A 250 9.51 -2.00 21.92
N ALA A 251 8.28 -1.79 22.37
CA ALA A 251 7.29 -2.86 22.52
C ALA A 251 6.94 -3.51 21.17
N MET A 252 6.69 -2.70 20.14
CA MET A 252 6.43 -3.19 18.77
C MET A 252 7.60 -4.02 18.24
N LEU A 253 8.83 -3.54 18.42
CA LEU A 253 10.05 -4.20 17.95
C LEU A 253 10.19 -5.60 18.56
N GLU A 254 9.92 -5.76 19.86
CA GLU A 254 9.94 -7.07 20.51
C GLU A 254 8.79 -7.96 20.08
N ALA A 255 7.57 -7.41 19.95
CA ALA A 255 6.43 -8.17 19.45
C ALA A 255 6.70 -8.73 18.04
N VAL A 256 7.29 -7.93 17.15
CA VAL A 256 7.73 -8.36 15.83
C VAL A 256 8.83 -9.41 15.93
N THR A 257 9.85 -9.18 16.76
CA THR A 257 10.97 -10.13 16.96
C THR A 257 10.47 -11.52 17.40
N LYS A 258 9.45 -11.56 18.28
CA LYS A 258 8.87 -12.79 18.81
C LYS A 258 7.76 -13.38 17.93
N SER A 259 7.38 -12.70 16.85
CA SER A 259 6.30 -13.19 15.99
C SER A 259 6.73 -14.38 15.15
N THR A 260 5.88 -15.40 15.06
CA THR A 260 6.10 -16.60 14.24
C THR A 260 6.41 -16.24 12.79
N ALA A 261 5.67 -15.28 12.22
CA ALA A 261 5.87 -14.79 10.86
C ALA A 261 7.28 -14.24 10.64
N MET A 262 7.75 -13.31 11.49
CA MET A 262 9.07 -12.71 11.33
C MET A 262 10.20 -13.72 11.58
N MET A 263 10.06 -14.56 12.60
CA MET A 263 11.07 -15.58 12.90
C MET A 263 11.24 -16.60 11.77
N TYR A 264 10.16 -16.94 11.05
CA TYR A 264 10.23 -17.75 9.85
C TYR A 264 10.77 -16.98 8.65
N TYR A 265 10.33 -15.74 8.48
CA TYR A 265 10.68 -14.95 7.31
C TYR A 265 12.18 -14.69 7.21
N LEU A 266 12.81 -14.33 8.33
CA LEU A 266 14.25 -14.05 8.46
C LEU A 266 15.03 -15.15 9.19
N ASP A 267 14.49 -16.37 9.16
CA ASP A 267 15.15 -17.61 9.57
C ASP A 267 15.70 -17.65 11.01
N ASN A 268 15.20 -16.80 11.92
CA ASN A 268 15.62 -16.82 13.31
C ASN A 268 15.14 -18.07 14.05
N VAL A 269 14.09 -18.79 13.61
CA VAL A 269 13.69 -20.04 14.30
C VAL A 269 14.76 -21.13 14.25
N TRP A 270 15.81 -20.99 13.41
CA TRP A 270 16.96 -21.90 13.33
C TRP A 270 18.24 -21.33 13.96
N ASN A 271 18.18 -20.13 14.56
CA ASN A 271 19.36 -19.49 15.11
C ASN A 271 19.77 -20.16 16.44
N SER A 272 20.92 -20.84 16.42
CA SER A 272 21.47 -21.53 17.59
C SER A 272 22.98 -21.32 17.71
N ARG A 273 23.54 -21.53 18.90
CA ARG A 273 25.00 -21.50 19.14
C ARG A 273 25.78 -22.50 18.28
N TYR A 274 25.10 -23.55 17.79
CA TYR A 274 25.70 -24.58 16.93
C TYR A 274 25.60 -24.25 15.44
N GLY A 275 24.67 -23.37 15.08
CA GLY A 275 24.41 -22.90 13.73
C GLY A 275 23.84 -21.48 13.80
N PRO A 276 24.68 -20.46 13.99
CA PRO A 276 24.21 -19.09 14.10
C PRO A 276 23.67 -18.62 12.74
N ASN A 277 22.52 -17.94 12.76
CA ASN A 277 21.90 -17.36 11.56
C ASN A 277 21.74 -15.85 11.76
N GLU A 278 22.47 -15.09 10.95
CA GLU A 278 22.56 -13.63 11.08
C GLU A 278 21.46 -12.84 10.38
N ASN A 279 20.60 -13.49 9.56
CA ASN A 279 19.62 -12.80 8.72
C ASN A 279 18.79 -11.80 9.55
N TYR A 280 18.08 -12.26 10.58
CA TYR A 280 17.31 -11.36 11.43
C TYR A 280 18.17 -10.34 12.19
N ALA A 281 19.35 -10.74 12.67
CA ALA A 281 20.26 -9.85 13.40
C ALA A 281 20.79 -8.69 12.53
N ARG A 282 20.96 -8.94 11.24
CA ARG A 282 21.31 -7.93 10.24
C ARG A 282 20.11 -7.02 9.98
N GLU A 283 18.96 -7.58 9.61
CA GLU A 283 17.80 -6.76 9.24
C GLU A 283 17.22 -5.95 10.40
N VAL A 284 17.27 -6.47 11.64
CA VAL A 284 16.82 -5.70 12.81
C VAL A 284 17.65 -4.45 13.01
N GLN A 285 18.96 -4.48 12.72
CA GLN A 285 19.84 -3.31 12.76
C GLN A 285 19.71 -2.46 11.49
N GLU A 286 19.71 -3.09 10.32
CA GLU A 286 19.81 -2.42 9.03
C GLU A 286 18.49 -1.83 8.52
N LEU A 287 17.41 -2.60 8.57
CA LEU A 287 16.14 -2.25 7.93
C LEU A 287 15.07 -1.79 8.91
N HIS A 288 15.13 -2.26 10.15
CA HIS A 288 14.10 -1.99 11.15
C HIS A 288 14.50 -0.97 12.22
N THR A 289 15.80 -0.69 12.41
CA THR A 289 16.24 0.25 13.47
C THR A 289 17.26 1.27 12.99
N LEU A 290 18.56 0.99 13.06
CA LEU A 290 19.63 1.96 12.84
C LEU A 290 19.69 2.47 11.40
N GLY A 291 19.22 1.70 10.43
CA GLY A 291 19.28 2.06 9.01
C GLY A 291 20.64 1.72 8.40
N ALA A 292 20.64 1.18 7.17
CA ALA A 292 21.85 0.82 6.42
C ALA A 292 22.89 1.95 6.31
N VAL A 293 22.42 3.21 6.32
CA VAL A 293 23.26 4.41 6.28
C VAL A 293 24.18 4.55 7.51
N ASN A 294 23.87 3.84 8.60
CA ASN A 294 24.65 3.84 9.85
C ASN A 294 25.51 2.57 10.00
N SER A 295 25.70 1.80 8.93
CA SER A 295 26.64 0.67 8.88
C SER A 295 28.08 1.16 8.69
N TRP A 296 28.97 0.64 9.52
CA TRP A 296 30.42 0.83 9.45
C TRP A 296 31.15 -0.40 8.88
N GLY A 297 30.41 -1.40 8.40
CA GLY A 297 30.97 -2.63 7.84
C GLY A 297 31.97 -3.30 8.80
N PHE A 298 33.16 -3.63 8.30
CA PHE A 298 34.21 -4.31 9.08
C PHE A 298 35.12 -3.37 9.88
N THR A 299 34.71 -2.12 10.10
CA THR A 299 35.48 -1.15 10.90
C THR A 299 35.65 -1.65 12.34
N ALA A 300 36.82 -1.45 12.92
CA ALA A 300 37.05 -1.83 14.32
C ALA A 300 36.24 -0.92 15.26
N GLU A 301 35.65 -1.50 16.31
CA GLU A 301 34.80 -0.77 17.28
C GLU A 301 35.45 0.52 17.84
N GLY A 302 36.76 0.49 18.06
CA GLY A 302 37.51 1.66 18.57
C GLY A 302 37.59 2.83 17.59
N ASP A 303 37.41 2.57 16.29
CA ASP A 303 37.42 3.58 15.23
C ASP A 303 36.00 4.11 14.94
N ILE A 304 34.96 3.50 15.50
CA ILE A 304 33.58 3.97 15.40
C ILE A 304 33.38 5.06 16.46
N PRO A 305 32.94 6.27 16.07
CA PRO A 305 32.66 7.34 17.00
C PRO A 305 31.57 6.94 18.00
N ASP A 306 31.65 7.52 19.20
CA ASP A 306 30.57 7.38 20.17
C ASP A 306 29.32 8.17 19.70
N ALA A 307 28.14 7.63 20.00
CA ALA A 307 26.87 8.29 19.77
C ALA A 307 26.79 9.59 20.58
N THR A 308 26.20 10.61 19.97
CA THR A 308 25.97 11.90 20.62
C THR A 308 24.47 12.08 20.87
N PRO A 309 24.07 12.65 22.03
CA PRO A 309 22.67 13.00 22.26
C PRO A 309 22.15 13.93 21.17
N MET A 310 20.87 13.75 20.80
CA MET A 310 20.24 14.63 19.80
C MET A 310 20.12 16.05 20.34
N ALA A 311 20.25 17.05 19.47
CA ALA A 311 20.11 18.44 19.89
C ALA A 311 18.67 18.70 20.36
N GLY A 312 18.50 19.09 21.63
CA GLY A 312 17.19 19.31 22.23
C GLY A 312 16.52 18.06 22.83
N SER A 313 17.14 16.89 22.72
CA SER A 313 16.68 15.68 23.39
C SER A 313 17.13 15.64 24.86
N SER A 314 16.28 15.08 25.71
CA SER A 314 16.54 14.85 27.14
C SER A 314 17.02 13.42 27.45
N THR A 315 17.09 12.54 26.44
CA THR A 315 17.54 11.16 26.59
C THR A 315 19.02 11.05 26.95
N VAL A 316 19.30 10.28 28.00
CA VAL A 316 20.66 10.00 28.46
C VAL A 316 21.17 8.74 27.79
N LEU A 317 22.26 8.85 27.04
CA LEU A 317 22.88 7.71 26.35
C LEU A 317 23.81 6.93 27.30
N PRO A 318 23.86 5.59 27.19
CA PRO A 318 24.89 4.79 27.82
C PRO A 318 26.31 5.25 27.44
N THR A 319 27.22 5.24 28.42
CA THR A 319 28.62 5.62 28.17
C THR A 319 29.29 4.61 27.23
N GLY A 320 29.91 5.10 26.16
CA GLY A 320 30.60 4.28 25.17
C GLY A 320 29.69 3.69 24.07
N LEU A 321 28.41 4.05 24.06
CA LEU A 321 27.48 3.71 22.98
C LEU A 321 28.05 4.21 21.64
N LYS A 322 28.09 3.37 20.62
CA LYS A 322 28.59 3.72 19.28
C LYS A 322 27.53 4.37 18.41
N ALA A 323 27.93 5.30 17.55
CA ALA A 323 27.04 6.08 16.68
C ALA A 323 26.37 5.26 15.56
N GLY A 324 26.83 4.03 15.34
CA GLY A 324 26.31 3.09 14.36
C GLY A 324 26.80 1.68 14.65
N TYR A 325 26.51 0.75 13.73
CA TYR A 325 26.80 -0.67 13.89
C TYR A 325 27.85 -1.15 12.90
N SER A 326 28.54 -2.22 13.26
CA SER A 326 29.52 -2.92 12.44
C SER A 326 29.12 -4.38 12.23
N GLU A 327 29.87 -5.10 11.41
CA GLU A 327 29.70 -6.54 11.26
C GLU A 327 29.91 -7.28 12.58
N ARG A 328 30.73 -6.74 13.48
CA ARG A 328 30.91 -7.30 14.83
C ARG A 328 29.61 -7.22 15.64
N ASP A 329 28.85 -6.14 15.47
CA ASP A 329 27.56 -5.96 16.13
C ASP A 329 26.50 -6.89 15.54
N VAL A 330 26.49 -7.11 14.22
CA VAL A 330 25.65 -8.15 13.57
C VAL A 330 25.92 -9.52 14.18
N VAL A 331 27.18 -9.93 14.30
CA VAL A 331 27.54 -11.21 14.93
C VAL A 331 27.17 -11.23 16.41
N ALA A 332 27.37 -10.14 17.15
CA ALA A 332 27.02 -10.07 18.58
C ALA A 332 25.52 -10.17 18.81
N VAL A 333 24.71 -9.45 18.02
CA VAL A 333 23.23 -9.52 18.06
C VAL A 333 22.75 -10.90 17.65
N THR A 334 23.35 -11.51 16.62
CA THR A 334 23.07 -12.91 16.22
C THR A 334 23.22 -13.85 17.41
N ARG A 335 24.31 -13.69 18.17
CA ARG A 335 24.60 -14.50 19.37
C ARG A 335 23.59 -14.23 20.50
N CYS A 336 23.15 -12.99 20.71
CA CYS A 336 22.12 -12.66 21.70
C CYS A 336 20.78 -13.35 21.37
N LEU A 337 20.42 -13.40 20.08
CA LEU A 337 19.18 -14.00 19.58
C LEU A 337 19.18 -15.54 19.56
N THR A 338 20.31 -16.19 19.81
CA THR A 338 20.37 -17.66 19.78
C THR A 338 19.42 -18.28 20.82
N GLY A 339 18.73 -19.35 20.43
CA GLY A 339 17.76 -20.03 21.28
C GLY A 339 16.36 -19.45 21.27
N TRP A 340 16.15 -18.28 20.65
CA TRP A 340 14.80 -17.79 20.34
C TRP A 340 14.24 -18.59 19.15
N THR A 341 13.16 -19.32 19.36
CA THR A 341 12.53 -20.15 18.33
C THR A 341 11.02 -20.22 18.57
N ILE A 342 10.34 -21.14 17.91
CA ILE A 342 8.92 -21.39 18.13
C ILE A 342 8.68 -22.82 18.61
N SER A 343 7.56 -22.99 19.31
CA SER A 343 7.05 -24.30 19.64
C SER A 343 6.67 -25.07 18.37
N ASN A 344 7.24 -26.27 18.26
CA ASN A 344 7.10 -27.15 17.12
C ASN A 344 7.04 -28.63 17.60
N PRO A 345 6.89 -29.63 16.72
CA PRO A 345 6.80 -31.05 17.13
C PRO A 345 8.00 -31.60 17.93
N TYR A 346 9.14 -30.92 17.90
CA TYR A 346 10.37 -31.30 18.62
C TYR A 346 10.59 -30.51 19.91
N SER A 347 9.69 -29.58 20.24
CA SER A 347 9.78 -28.79 21.48
C SER A 347 9.20 -29.52 22.69
N ASP A 348 9.71 -29.21 23.88
CA ASP A 348 9.16 -29.68 25.15
C ASP A 348 7.85 -28.91 25.45
N GLY A 349 6.72 -29.35 24.89
CA GLY A 349 5.43 -28.67 25.09
C GLY A 349 4.37 -28.98 24.03
N ALA A 350 3.28 -28.21 24.06
CA ALA A 350 2.26 -28.27 23.01
C ALA A 350 2.78 -27.56 21.77
N ASN A 351 2.70 -28.20 20.59
CA ASN A 351 3.13 -27.66 19.30
C ASN A 351 2.25 -26.49 18.84
N THR A 352 2.38 -25.29 19.42
CA THR A 352 1.46 -24.16 19.19
C THR A 352 1.94 -23.18 18.12
N GLY A 353 3.17 -23.29 17.64
CA GLY A 353 3.77 -22.29 16.75
C GLY A 353 4.13 -20.98 17.45
N GLU A 354 3.88 -20.87 18.76
CA GLU A 354 4.18 -19.69 19.57
C GLU A 354 5.66 -19.59 19.87
N TYR A 355 6.13 -18.38 20.16
CA TYR A 355 7.49 -18.12 20.63
C TYR A 355 7.86 -19.00 21.85
N ILE A 356 9.06 -19.57 21.82
CA ILE A 356 9.71 -20.19 22.98
C ILE A 356 11.19 -19.81 23.01
N TYR A 357 11.77 -19.82 24.21
CA TYR A 357 13.21 -19.77 24.40
C TYR A 357 13.73 -21.17 24.74
N TYR A 358 14.71 -21.65 23.96
CA TYR A 358 15.37 -22.92 24.16
C TYR A 358 16.81 -22.72 24.65
N PRO A 359 17.09 -22.83 25.97
CA PRO A 359 18.37 -22.45 26.57
C PRO A 359 19.58 -23.22 26.01
N ASP A 360 19.40 -24.47 25.60
CA ASP A 360 20.46 -25.31 25.05
C ASP A 360 20.94 -24.86 23.66
N TRP A 361 20.19 -23.97 23.01
CA TRP A 361 20.62 -23.33 21.76
C TRP A 361 21.26 -21.97 22.01
N HIS A 362 21.18 -21.41 23.21
CA HIS A 362 21.72 -20.08 23.48
C HIS A 362 23.23 -20.11 23.71
N ASP A 363 23.94 -19.17 23.09
CA ASP A 363 25.35 -18.91 23.33
C ASP A 363 25.52 -18.08 24.60
N THR A 364 26.18 -18.62 25.61
CA THR A 364 26.38 -17.96 26.92
C THR A 364 27.68 -17.16 27.03
N ASN A 365 28.51 -17.13 25.98
CA ASN A 365 29.77 -16.40 26.02
C ASN A 365 29.53 -14.87 26.00
N PRO A 366 30.42 -14.06 26.59
CA PRO A 366 30.30 -12.60 26.61
C PRO A 366 30.05 -11.98 25.22
N LYS A 367 29.23 -10.93 25.20
CA LYS A 367 28.81 -10.21 24.00
C LYS A 367 28.89 -8.72 24.26
N ARG A 368 29.20 -7.97 23.21
CA ARG A 368 29.25 -6.52 23.23
C ARG A 368 28.55 -6.03 21.97
N VAL A 369 27.57 -5.16 22.14
CA VAL A 369 26.71 -4.64 21.07
C VAL A 369 26.72 -3.13 21.16
N LEU A 370 27.04 -2.45 20.06
CA LEU A 370 27.15 -1.00 19.96
C LEU A 370 28.09 -0.39 21.01
N GLY A 371 29.17 -1.10 21.34
CA GLY A 371 30.12 -0.68 22.38
C GLY A 371 29.63 -0.86 23.82
N ILE A 372 28.49 -1.52 24.04
CA ILE A 372 27.94 -1.82 25.36
C ILE A 372 28.06 -3.33 25.64
N ASP A 373 28.61 -3.69 26.80
CA ASP A 373 28.66 -5.09 27.23
C ASP A 373 27.25 -5.55 27.61
N ILE A 374 26.80 -6.66 27.03
CA ILE A 374 25.48 -7.25 27.32
C ILE A 374 25.63 -8.19 28.52
N THR A 375 24.72 -8.08 29.48
CA THR A 375 24.76 -8.90 30.69
C THR A 375 24.39 -10.34 30.33
N ALA A 376 25.31 -11.28 30.52
CA ALA A 376 25.05 -12.69 30.24
C ALA A 376 23.90 -13.23 31.12
N ASN A 377 22.72 -13.42 30.53
CA ASN A 377 21.48 -13.73 31.23
C ASN A 377 20.46 -14.50 30.36
N GLY A 378 20.93 -15.18 29.31
CA GLY A 378 20.08 -16.02 28.48
C GLY A 378 19.07 -15.19 27.68
N GLU A 379 17.79 -15.54 27.76
CA GLU A 379 16.72 -14.87 27.02
C GLU A 379 16.68 -13.35 27.21
N ALA A 380 17.01 -12.88 28.42
CA ALA A 380 16.96 -11.46 28.77
C ALA A 380 17.98 -10.60 28.02
N GLU A 381 19.04 -11.20 27.46
CA GLU A 381 20.08 -10.50 26.69
C GLU A 381 19.50 -9.73 25.49
N THR A 382 18.57 -10.36 24.78
CA THR A 382 17.89 -9.71 23.65
C THR A 382 17.08 -8.50 24.10
N GLY A 383 16.51 -8.52 25.32
CA GLY A 383 15.83 -7.36 25.89
C GLY A 383 16.73 -6.13 25.97
N GLU A 384 17.97 -6.30 26.44
CA GLU A 384 19.00 -5.24 26.50
C GLU A 384 19.38 -4.75 25.09
N VAL A 385 19.53 -5.67 24.13
CA VAL A 385 19.80 -5.31 22.73
C VAL A 385 18.67 -4.47 22.13
N LEU A 386 17.43 -4.90 22.32
CA LEU A 386 16.27 -4.19 21.77
C LEU A 386 16.10 -2.81 22.42
N ASP A 387 16.42 -2.66 23.71
CA ASP A 387 16.45 -1.36 24.40
C ASP A 387 17.50 -0.44 23.78
N LEU A 388 18.72 -0.94 23.56
CA LEU A 388 19.79 -0.17 22.91
C LEU A 388 19.37 0.29 21.51
N LEU A 389 18.75 -0.59 20.72
CA LEU A 389 18.29 -0.24 19.36
C LEU A 389 17.15 0.77 19.38
N ALA A 390 16.14 0.60 20.24
CA ALA A 390 14.97 1.49 20.27
C ALA A 390 15.29 2.90 20.80
N MET A 391 16.21 3.01 21.76
CA MET A 391 16.65 4.29 22.34
C MET A 391 17.72 4.97 21.45
N HIS A 392 18.29 4.30 20.45
CA HIS A 392 19.38 4.86 19.66
C HIS A 392 18.96 6.10 18.84
N PRO A 393 19.72 7.21 18.85
CA PRO A 393 19.42 8.40 18.04
C PRO A 393 19.25 8.12 16.53
N SER A 394 20.07 7.22 15.98
CA SER A 394 19.96 6.81 14.57
C SER A 394 18.64 6.09 14.27
N THR A 395 18.12 5.28 15.21
CA THR A 395 16.80 4.64 15.06
C THR A 395 15.69 5.69 15.01
N ALA A 396 15.73 6.67 15.93
CA ALA A 396 14.77 7.76 15.96
C ALA A 396 14.74 8.51 14.62
N ARG A 397 15.91 8.90 14.09
CA ARG A 397 16.01 9.57 12.78
C ARG A 397 15.52 8.69 11.64
N TYR A 398 15.96 7.43 11.60
CA TYR A 398 15.61 6.52 10.52
C TYR A 398 14.10 6.24 10.43
N VAL A 399 13.46 5.93 11.57
CA VAL A 399 12.01 5.67 11.63
C VAL A 399 11.23 6.95 11.32
N CYS A 400 11.61 8.10 11.91
CA CYS A 400 10.94 9.37 11.66
C CYS A 400 11.12 9.85 10.21
N GLU A 401 12.27 9.62 9.58
CA GLU A 401 12.47 9.92 8.16
C GLU A 401 11.51 9.11 7.29
N LYS A 402 11.34 7.80 7.57
CA LYS A 402 10.36 6.96 6.87
C LYS A 402 8.92 7.43 7.10
N LEU A 403 8.55 7.82 8.32
CA LEU A 403 7.23 8.38 8.63
C LEU A 403 6.97 9.72 7.94
N CYS A 404 7.93 10.64 7.96
CA CYS A 404 7.84 11.91 7.24
C CYS A 404 7.80 11.66 5.72
N ARG A 405 8.54 10.67 5.23
CA ARG A 405 8.48 10.25 3.82
C ARG A 405 7.09 9.79 3.44
N ARG A 406 6.46 9.01 4.32
CA ARG A 406 5.08 8.54 4.15
C ARG A 406 4.10 9.70 4.13
N LEU A 407 4.19 10.61 5.09
CA LEU A 407 3.10 11.56 5.38
C LEU A 407 3.26 12.93 4.70
N ILE A 408 4.46 13.30 4.24
CA ILE A 408 4.76 14.64 3.71
C ILE A 408 5.23 14.60 2.25
N ALA A 409 6.43 14.07 1.98
CA ALA A 409 7.11 14.15 0.67
C ALA A 409 8.10 12.99 0.51
N ASP A 410 8.50 12.62 -0.72
CA ASP A 410 9.54 11.58 -0.93
C ASP A 410 10.87 11.92 -0.24
N GLU A 411 11.24 13.20 -0.26
CA GLU A 411 12.40 13.78 0.40
C GLU A 411 11.92 14.81 1.44
N PRO A 412 11.54 14.37 2.66
CA PRO A 412 11.01 15.27 3.68
C PRO A 412 12.09 16.24 4.19
N PRO A 413 11.71 17.46 4.64
CA PRO A 413 12.66 18.41 5.18
C PRO A 413 13.38 17.88 6.43
N PRO A 414 14.71 18.07 6.57
CA PRO A 414 15.42 17.63 7.76
C PRO A 414 14.91 18.24 9.07
N SER A 415 14.29 19.43 9.01
CA SER A 415 13.74 20.13 10.18
C SER A 415 12.63 19.34 10.87
N ILE A 416 11.68 18.80 10.11
CA ILE A 416 10.57 18.02 10.69
C ILE A 416 11.03 16.62 11.08
N VAL A 417 11.98 16.03 10.34
CA VAL A 417 12.58 14.74 10.70
C VAL A 417 13.27 14.83 12.06
N GLU A 418 14.12 15.85 12.29
CA GLU A 418 14.81 16.00 13.57
C GLU A 418 13.82 16.31 14.72
N GLN A 419 12.80 17.15 14.48
CA GLN A 419 11.76 17.42 15.49
C GLN A 419 11.00 16.16 15.90
N ALA A 420 10.55 15.37 14.93
CA ALA A 420 9.87 14.11 15.20
C ALA A 420 10.80 13.09 15.88
N ALA A 421 12.06 13.04 15.47
CA ALA A 421 13.06 12.14 16.05
C ALA A 421 13.43 12.52 17.49
N VAL A 422 13.45 13.81 17.86
CA VAL A 422 13.59 14.24 19.25
C VAL A 422 12.42 13.74 20.10
N VAL A 423 11.17 13.87 19.62
CA VAL A 423 9.99 13.34 20.33
C VAL A 423 10.08 11.82 20.47
N PHE A 424 10.45 11.13 19.39
CA PHE A 424 10.65 9.67 19.40
C PHE A 424 11.69 9.28 20.45
N ASN A 425 12.83 9.97 20.49
CA ASN A 425 13.93 9.63 21.38
C ASN A 425 13.60 9.94 22.84
N ASP A 426 12.98 11.08 23.13
CA ASP A 426 12.61 11.48 24.50
C ASP A 426 11.51 10.61 25.08
N GLN A 427 10.60 10.12 24.24
CA GLN A 427 9.45 9.32 24.64
C GLN A 427 9.67 7.82 24.44
N TRP A 428 10.90 7.34 24.30
CA TRP A 428 11.19 5.94 23.93
C TRP A 428 10.62 4.88 24.90
N GLN A 429 10.27 5.27 26.13
CA GLN A 429 9.62 4.41 27.13
C GLN A 429 8.12 4.70 27.31
N ALA A 430 7.60 5.76 26.69
CA ALA A 430 6.19 6.14 26.85
C ALA A 430 5.28 5.14 26.10
N PRO A 431 4.13 4.76 26.70
CA PRO A 431 3.22 3.80 26.07
C PRO A 431 2.55 4.35 24.80
N ASP A 432 2.52 5.66 24.61
CA ASP A 432 1.92 6.41 23.49
C ASP A 432 2.97 7.13 22.62
N GLN A 433 4.23 6.71 22.69
CA GLN A 433 5.37 7.32 21.97
C GLN A 433 5.06 7.61 20.49
N LEU A 434 4.58 6.60 19.75
CA LEU A 434 4.35 6.69 18.32
C LEU A 434 3.16 7.59 17.99
N GLU A 435 2.12 7.62 18.83
CA GLU A 435 1.04 8.60 18.72
C GLU A 435 1.57 10.04 18.79
N GLN A 436 2.43 10.33 19.77
CA GLN A 436 3.04 11.66 19.94
C GLN A 436 3.91 12.05 18.74
N VAL A 437 4.68 11.11 18.18
CA VAL A 437 5.50 11.31 16.98
C VAL A 437 4.62 11.63 15.77
N VAL A 438 3.59 10.82 15.52
CA VAL A 438 2.66 11.04 14.39
C VAL A 438 1.96 12.38 14.54
N ARG A 439 1.46 12.72 15.73
CA ARG A 439 0.82 14.01 16.02
C ARG A 439 1.76 15.19 15.70
N THR A 440 3.03 15.09 16.09
CA THR A 440 4.06 16.10 15.81
C THR A 440 4.25 16.31 14.30
N ILE A 441 4.32 15.22 13.53
CA ILE A 441 4.45 15.28 12.08
C ILE A 441 3.21 15.91 11.43
N LEU A 442 2.01 15.46 11.79
CA LEU A 442 0.77 15.86 11.13
C LEU A 442 0.35 17.31 11.41
N LEU A 443 0.75 17.88 12.55
CA LEU A 443 0.44 19.27 12.91
C LEU A 443 1.56 20.27 12.57
N SER A 444 2.65 19.79 11.98
CA SER A 444 3.79 20.60 11.56
C SER A 444 3.46 21.60 10.45
N ALA A 445 4.28 22.64 10.31
CA ALA A 445 4.16 23.58 9.19
C ALA A 445 4.44 22.88 7.85
N GLU A 446 5.42 21.97 7.84
CA GLU A 446 5.84 21.19 6.68
C GLU A 446 4.72 20.30 6.14
N PHE A 447 3.92 19.65 7.00
CA PHE A 447 2.75 18.88 6.54
C PHE A 447 1.70 19.76 5.85
N LYS A 448 1.54 21.00 6.31
CA LYS A 448 0.52 21.94 5.81
C LYS A 448 0.94 22.67 4.55
N ASP A 449 2.25 22.74 4.29
CA ASP A 449 2.81 23.49 3.18
C ASP A 449 2.41 22.89 1.82
N ALA A 450 1.87 23.75 0.96
CA ALA A 450 1.48 23.42 -0.40
C ALA A 450 2.69 23.06 -1.28
N ALA A 451 3.90 23.51 -0.92
CA ALA A 451 5.13 23.24 -1.66
C ALA A 451 5.45 21.74 -1.76
N TYR A 452 5.00 20.92 -0.81
CA TYR A 452 5.19 19.47 -0.84
C TYR A 452 4.08 18.70 -1.56
N TRP A 453 3.05 19.39 -2.07
CA TRP A 453 1.93 18.75 -2.74
C TRP A 453 2.33 18.21 -4.12
N GLY A 454 2.09 16.92 -4.36
CA GLY A 454 2.38 16.30 -5.65
C GLY A 454 3.85 15.93 -5.85
N GLU A 455 4.68 16.11 -4.83
CA GLU A 455 6.01 15.50 -4.74
C GLU A 455 5.90 13.98 -4.61
N LYS A 456 4.81 13.47 -4.03
CA LYS A 456 4.51 12.03 -3.95
C LYS A 456 3.47 11.59 -4.97
N THR A 457 3.53 10.31 -5.31
CA THR A 457 2.49 9.61 -6.06
C THR A 457 1.85 8.55 -5.17
N LYS A 458 0.52 8.45 -5.22
CA LYS A 458 -0.24 7.33 -4.64
C LYS A 458 0.22 6.01 -5.24
N ARG A 459 0.48 5.05 -4.38
CA ARG A 459 0.80 3.68 -4.80
C ARG A 459 -0.46 3.01 -5.38
N PRO A 460 -0.36 1.92 -6.17
CA PRO A 460 -1.52 1.33 -6.85
C PRO A 460 -2.70 0.98 -5.92
N PHE A 461 -2.44 0.30 -4.80
CA PHE A 461 -3.46 0.00 -3.77
C PHE A 461 -4.20 1.25 -3.28
N GLU A 462 -3.47 2.32 -2.99
CA GLU A 462 -4.04 3.58 -2.49
C GLU A 462 -4.90 4.26 -3.54
N LEU A 463 -4.43 4.27 -4.79
CA LEU A 463 -5.17 4.90 -5.89
C LEU A 463 -6.47 4.15 -6.18
N VAL A 464 -6.43 2.82 -6.17
CA VAL A 464 -7.60 1.96 -6.40
C VAL A 464 -8.58 2.08 -5.24
N ALA A 465 -8.11 1.93 -3.99
CA ALA A 465 -8.95 2.09 -2.81
C ALA A 465 -9.56 3.50 -2.73
N GLY A 466 -8.77 4.54 -3.02
CA GLY A 466 -9.24 5.92 -3.02
C GLY A 466 -10.26 6.22 -4.10
N THR A 467 -10.10 5.63 -5.28
CA THR A 467 -11.07 5.75 -6.37
C THR A 467 -12.38 5.05 -6.01
N LEU A 468 -12.31 3.85 -5.41
CA LEU A 468 -13.49 3.16 -4.90
C LEU A 468 -14.19 3.97 -3.80
N ARG A 469 -13.45 4.60 -2.89
CA ARG A 469 -14.03 5.49 -1.87
C ARG A 469 -14.66 6.74 -2.47
N SER A 470 -13.98 7.39 -3.42
CA SER A 470 -14.51 8.63 -4.01
C SER A 470 -15.71 8.34 -4.89
N CYS A 471 -15.77 7.22 -5.59
CA CYS A 471 -16.77 6.95 -6.61
C CYS A 471 -17.89 6.01 -6.18
N GLY A 472 -17.62 5.08 -5.26
CA GLY A 472 -18.56 4.04 -4.85
C GLY A 472 -19.57 4.48 -3.80
N GLY A 473 -20.69 3.74 -3.73
CA GLY A 473 -21.69 3.82 -2.67
C GLY A 473 -21.47 2.80 -1.53
N PRO A 474 -22.11 2.98 -0.37
CA PRO A 474 -22.00 2.08 0.78
C PRO A 474 -22.54 0.65 0.53
N ASP A 475 -23.29 0.43 -0.56
CA ASP A 475 -23.90 -0.85 -0.93
C ASP A 475 -23.02 -1.70 -1.88
N GLU A 476 -21.83 -1.21 -2.23
CA GLU A 476 -20.89 -1.91 -3.12
C GLU A 476 -20.03 -2.92 -2.36
N HIS A 477 -20.63 -4.05 -1.97
CA HIS A 477 -19.99 -5.03 -1.10
C HIS A 477 -18.81 -5.76 -1.76
N LEU A 478 -17.60 -5.55 -1.23
CA LEU A 478 -16.48 -6.45 -1.44
C LEU A 478 -16.82 -7.80 -0.83
N VAL A 479 -17.34 -8.75 -1.59
CA VAL A 479 -17.49 -10.09 -1.04
C VAL A 479 -16.11 -10.73 -0.91
N ARG A 480 -15.82 -11.54 0.10
CA ARG A 480 -14.65 -12.45 0.01
C ARG A 480 -15.12 -13.70 -0.73
N PRO A 481 -14.67 -13.96 -1.95
CA PRO A 481 -15.01 -15.16 -2.69
C PRO A 481 -14.05 -16.27 -2.26
N ASP A 482 -14.46 -17.54 -2.35
CA ASP A 482 -13.56 -18.68 -2.17
C ASP A 482 -12.48 -18.62 -3.27
N PRO A 483 -11.23 -18.23 -2.97
CA PRO A 483 -10.21 -17.94 -3.98
C PRO A 483 -9.82 -19.17 -4.81
N PHE A 484 -10.22 -20.37 -4.39
CA PHE A 484 -9.89 -21.62 -5.07
C PHE A 484 -11.07 -22.61 -5.12
N GLY A 485 -12.29 -22.13 -4.89
CA GLY A 485 -13.48 -22.95 -4.97
C GLY A 485 -13.56 -23.63 -6.33
N ASP A 486 -13.93 -24.92 -6.33
CA ASP A 486 -14.06 -25.75 -7.52
C ASP A 486 -14.89 -24.99 -8.58
N TRP A 487 -14.21 -24.58 -9.65
CA TRP A 487 -14.77 -23.79 -10.74
C TRP A 487 -16.12 -24.36 -11.22
N ALA A 488 -16.27 -25.70 -11.18
CA ALA A 488 -17.49 -26.42 -11.54
C ALA A 488 -18.62 -26.25 -10.51
N ASN A 489 -18.30 -26.17 -9.21
CA ASN A 489 -19.27 -25.98 -8.13
C ASN A 489 -19.73 -24.52 -7.98
N ASN A 490 -18.86 -23.54 -8.26
CA ASN A 490 -19.22 -22.12 -8.26
C ASN A 490 -20.19 -21.78 -9.40
N LEU A 491 -19.95 -22.35 -10.59
CA LEU A 491 -20.86 -22.27 -11.74
C LEU A 491 -22.21 -22.97 -11.47
N ALA A 492 -22.19 -24.15 -10.83
CA ALA A 492 -23.41 -24.92 -10.53
C ALA A 492 -24.28 -24.32 -9.42
N LYS A 493 -23.73 -23.44 -8.57
CA LYS A 493 -24.46 -22.73 -7.51
C LYS A 493 -25.01 -21.37 -7.96
N GLY A 494 -24.82 -20.98 -9.23
CA GLY A 494 -25.19 -19.65 -9.71
C GLY A 494 -24.42 -18.52 -9.03
N GLN A 495 -23.27 -18.84 -8.42
CA GLN A 495 -22.39 -17.84 -7.80
C GLN A 495 -21.38 -17.38 -8.84
N ASN A 496 -21.85 -16.49 -9.71
CA ASN A 496 -21.01 -15.81 -10.69
C ASN A 496 -19.83 -15.11 -9.99
N TYR A 497 -18.68 -15.13 -10.65
CA TYR A 497 -17.41 -14.55 -10.20
C TYR A 497 -17.63 -13.18 -9.57
N LYS A 498 -17.33 -13.06 -8.28
CA LYS A 498 -17.57 -11.85 -7.52
C LYS A 498 -16.38 -10.91 -7.69
N PHE A 499 -16.62 -9.69 -8.18
CA PHE A 499 -15.73 -8.51 -8.27
C PHE A 499 -14.38 -8.60 -7.52
N SER A 500 -14.44 -8.90 -6.23
CA SER A 500 -13.34 -9.21 -5.33
C SER A 500 -12.22 -10.12 -5.85
N GLN A 501 -12.55 -11.20 -6.56
CA GLN A 501 -11.60 -12.20 -7.08
C GLN A 501 -10.79 -11.62 -8.25
N ASP A 502 -11.48 -10.92 -9.15
CA ASP A 502 -10.87 -10.24 -10.29
C ASP A 502 -10.05 -9.03 -9.81
N LEU A 503 -10.57 -8.26 -8.85
CA LEU A 503 -9.83 -7.17 -8.23
C LEU A 503 -8.53 -7.68 -7.61
N TYR A 504 -8.60 -8.78 -6.85
CA TYR A 504 -7.41 -9.42 -6.27
C TYR A 504 -6.38 -9.78 -7.33
N TRP A 505 -6.80 -10.48 -8.40
CA TRP A 505 -5.91 -10.86 -9.49
C TRP A 505 -5.32 -9.65 -10.22
N LEU A 506 -6.14 -8.65 -10.54
CA LEU A 506 -5.71 -7.41 -11.18
C LEU A 506 -4.70 -6.64 -10.32
N MET A 507 -4.94 -6.58 -9.01
CA MET A 507 -4.06 -5.92 -8.06
C MET A 507 -2.68 -6.59 -8.00
N SER A 508 -2.61 -7.92 -8.10
CA SER A 508 -1.32 -8.64 -8.21
C SER A 508 -0.49 -8.19 -9.41
N GLN A 509 -1.12 -7.78 -10.52
CA GLN A 509 -0.41 -7.31 -11.72
C GLN A 509 0.17 -5.91 -11.57
N THR A 510 -0.32 -5.13 -10.61
CA THR A 510 0.23 -3.79 -10.32
C THR A 510 1.58 -3.86 -9.59
N GLY A 511 1.92 -5.04 -9.05
CA GLY A 511 3.06 -5.21 -8.15
C GLY A 511 2.82 -4.67 -6.73
N HIS A 512 1.59 -4.29 -6.39
CA HIS A 512 1.22 -3.76 -5.07
C HIS A 512 -0.08 -4.39 -4.55
N LEU A 513 -0.10 -5.73 -4.51
CA LEU A 513 -1.08 -6.45 -3.70
C LEU A 513 -0.62 -6.38 -2.23
N PRO A 514 -1.49 -6.03 -1.27
CA PRO A 514 -1.08 -5.90 0.13
C PRO A 514 -0.35 -7.14 0.63
N TYR A 515 0.72 -6.91 1.40
CA TYR A 515 1.49 -7.94 2.13
C TYR A 515 2.27 -8.96 1.29
N THR A 516 2.46 -8.74 -0.01
CA THR A 516 3.22 -9.68 -0.88
C THR A 516 4.56 -9.14 -1.35
N TRP A 517 5.15 -8.20 -0.62
CA TRP A 517 6.49 -7.71 -0.95
C TRP A 517 7.53 -8.73 -0.48
N VAL A 518 8.32 -9.23 -1.42
CA VAL A 518 9.17 -10.41 -1.19
C VAL A 518 10.42 -10.08 -0.38
N THR A 519 10.91 -8.85 -0.44
CA THR A 519 12.14 -8.42 0.25
C THR A 519 11.83 -7.74 1.60
N PRO A 520 12.73 -7.84 2.59
CA PRO A 520 12.47 -7.37 3.96
C PRO A 520 12.46 -5.84 4.10
N ASP A 521 12.83 -5.10 3.03
CA ASP A 521 12.84 -3.63 2.97
C ASP A 521 11.45 -3.01 2.76
N GLY A 522 10.45 -3.85 2.43
CA GLY A 522 9.07 -3.46 2.24
C GLY A 522 8.81 -2.69 0.94
N PHE A 523 7.52 -2.46 0.64
CA PHE A 523 7.13 -1.69 -0.53
C PHE A 523 7.83 -0.33 -0.60
N PRO A 524 8.38 0.07 -1.76
CA PRO A 524 9.08 1.34 -1.90
C PRO A 524 8.11 2.51 -1.70
N ASP A 525 8.47 3.46 -0.83
CA ASP A 525 7.65 4.64 -0.55
C ASP A 525 8.13 5.90 -1.28
N VAL A 526 8.56 5.72 -2.53
CA VAL A 526 9.08 6.77 -3.42
C VAL A 526 8.40 6.69 -4.78
N ARG A 527 8.08 7.85 -5.34
CA ARG A 527 7.40 8.03 -6.63
C ARG A 527 8.06 7.30 -7.79
N PRO A 528 9.41 7.29 -7.97
CA PRO A 528 10.02 6.63 -9.13
C PRO A 528 9.72 5.13 -9.24
N ALA A 529 9.50 4.44 -8.12
CA ALA A 529 9.18 3.01 -8.11
C ALA A 529 7.82 2.70 -8.75
N TRP A 530 6.89 3.64 -8.71
CA TRP A 530 5.50 3.45 -9.14
C TRP A 530 5.16 4.10 -10.49
N LEU A 531 6.06 4.94 -11.01
CA LEU A 531 5.92 5.55 -12.35
C LEU A 531 6.55 4.72 -13.47
N GLY A 532 7.10 3.54 -13.15
CA GLY A 532 7.49 2.57 -14.16
C GLY A 532 6.30 2.18 -15.06
N SER A 533 6.57 1.86 -16.32
CA SER A 533 5.54 1.56 -17.32
C SER A 533 4.60 0.42 -16.88
N THR A 534 5.15 -0.66 -16.30
CA THR A 534 4.35 -1.81 -15.86
C THR A 534 3.42 -1.47 -14.68
N PRO A 535 3.89 -0.98 -13.52
CA PRO A 535 3.00 -0.58 -12.43
C PRO A 535 1.93 0.42 -12.88
N LEU A 536 2.31 1.44 -13.66
CA LEU A 536 1.38 2.48 -14.09
C LEU A 536 0.29 1.95 -15.04
N ILE A 537 0.67 1.22 -16.09
CA ILE A 537 -0.30 0.67 -17.07
C ILE A 537 -1.24 -0.34 -16.40
N MET A 538 -0.72 -1.20 -15.53
CA MET A 538 -1.56 -2.17 -14.82
C MET A 538 -2.49 -1.49 -13.83
N THR A 539 -2.04 -0.43 -13.16
CA THR A 539 -2.91 0.37 -12.28
C THR A 539 -4.02 1.05 -13.08
N TRP A 540 -3.70 1.69 -14.20
CA TRP A 540 -4.69 2.28 -15.10
C TRP A 540 -5.66 1.24 -15.67
N ARG A 541 -5.19 0.02 -15.93
CA ARG A 541 -6.06 -1.10 -16.31
C ARG A 541 -7.07 -1.41 -15.22
N VAL A 542 -6.63 -1.50 -13.96
CA VAL A 542 -7.54 -1.72 -12.82
C VAL A 542 -8.56 -0.59 -12.73
N LEU A 543 -8.10 0.67 -12.69
CA LEU A 543 -8.97 1.84 -12.62
C LEU A 543 -9.99 1.88 -13.76
N ASN A 544 -9.58 1.53 -14.97
CA ASN A 544 -10.51 1.49 -16.10
C ASN A 544 -11.57 0.40 -15.97
N LEU A 545 -11.18 -0.78 -15.48
CA LEU A 545 -12.11 -1.88 -15.31
C LEU A 545 -13.17 -1.57 -14.24
N LEU A 546 -12.84 -0.79 -13.20
CA LEU A 546 -13.77 -0.40 -12.13
C LEU A 546 -15.09 0.25 -12.62
N PHE A 547 -15.15 0.79 -13.84
CA PHE A 547 -16.32 1.52 -14.35
C PHE A 547 -17.01 0.86 -15.54
N LEU A 548 -16.54 -0.30 -16.04
CA LEU A 548 -17.03 -0.92 -17.28
C LEU A 548 -18.31 -1.77 -17.11
N ASN A 549 -19.26 -1.29 -16.30
CA ASN A 549 -20.52 -1.99 -16.06
C ASN A 549 -21.40 -2.08 -17.31
N GLY A 550 -21.84 -3.29 -17.65
CA GLY A 550 -22.86 -3.53 -18.68
C GLY A 550 -22.38 -3.44 -20.12
N VAL A 551 -21.08 -3.61 -20.39
CA VAL A 551 -20.57 -3.78 -21.76
C VAL A 551 -20.80 -5.24 -22.21
N PRO A 552 -21.59 -5.49 -23.27
CA PRO A 552 -21.76 -6.83 -23.82
C PRO A 552 -20.42 -7.44 -24.23
N ASN A 553 -20.32 -8.75 -24.11
CA ASN A 553 -19.09 -9.53 -24.27
C ASN A 553 -18.60 -9.66 -25.74
N ASP A 554 -18.86 -8.65 -26.57
CA ASP A 554 -18.67 -8.69 -28.03
C ASP A 554 -17.19 -8.60 -28.45
N LEU A 555 -16.27 -8.46 -27.49
CA LEU A 555 -14.82 -8.35 -27.72
C LEU A 555 -14.08 -9.69 -27.80
N GLY A 556 -14.79 -10.82 -27.95
CA GLY A 556 -14.15 -12.10 -28.29
C GLY A 556 -13.08 -12.55 -27.29
N ASN A 557 -13.37 -12.42 -26.00
CA ASN A 557 -12.53 -13.00 -24.96
C ASN A 557 -12.58 -14.54 -25.08
N PRO A 558 -11.45 -15.24 -25.30
CA PRO A 558 -11.43 -16.71 -25.33
C PRO A 558 -11.78 -17.36 -23.97
N TYR A 559 -12.01 -16.57 -22.91
CA TYR A 559 -12.25 -17.06 -21.57
C TYR A 559 -13.72 -16.99 -21.07
N GLY A 560 -14.68 -16.30 -21.70
CA GLY A 560 -16.11 -16.31 -21.27
C GLY A 560 -16.68 -15.00 -20.69
N ASP A 561 -17.86 -15.05 -20.05
CA ASP A 561 -18.73 -13.93 -19.57
C ASP A 561 -18.19 -13.07 -18.41
N TRP A 562 -17.01 -12.46 -18.59
CA TRP A 562 -16.20 -11.89 -17.48
C TRP A 562 -16.46 -10.42 -17.07
N HIS A 563 -17.57 -9.77 -17.44
CA HIS A 563 -17.66 -8.30 -17.28
C HIS A 563 -18.93 -7.71 -16.64
N GLU A 564 -19.74 -8.49 -15.92
CA GLU A 564 -20.96 -7.96 -15.30
C GLU A 564 -20.78 -7.21 -13.96
N TYR A 565 -19.59 -7.13 -13.36
CA TYR A 565 -19.52 -6.84 -11.91
C TYR A 565 -18.33 -5.97 -11.49
N PHE A 566 -18.28 -4.71 -11.91
CA PHE A 566 -17.45 -3.71 -11.23
C PHE A 566 -18.32 -2.77 -10.40
N PRO A 567 -17.87 -2.31 -9.23
CA PRO A 567 -18.80 -1.84 -8.20
C PRO A 567 -19.36 -0.45 -8.53
N VAL A 568 -18.61 0.39 -9.26
CA VAL A 568 -19.00 1.79 -9.41
C VAL A 568 -20.06 1.98 -10.48
N ASP A 569 -21.29 2.29 -10.06
CA ASP A 569 -22.34 2.78 -10.95
C ASP A 569 -22.26 4.32 -11.10
N ALA A 570 -21.39 4.76 -12.00
CA ALA A 570 -21.26 6.17 -12.35
C ALA A 570 -22.59 6.78 -12.86
N THR A 571 -23.43 5.99 -13.52
CA THR A 571 -24.71 6.45 -14.06
C THR A 571 -25.69 6.72 -12.93
N ALA A 572 -25.91 5.76 -12.03
CA ALA A 572 -26.78 5.94 -10.87
C ALA A 572 -26.29 7.08 -9.98
N THR A 573 -24.98 7.14 -9.71
CA THR A 573 -24.37 8.21 -8.92
C THR A 573 -24.63 9.59 -9.53
N THR A 574 -24.43 9.74 -10.84
CA THR A 574 -24.71 11.00 -11.54
C THR A 574 -26.20 11.35 -11.52
N LYS A 575 -27.08 10.36 -11.71
CA LYS A 575 -28.54 10.56 -11.68
C LYS A 575 -29.04 10.99 -10.31
N ALA A 576 -28.43 10.50 -9.24
CA ALA A 576 -28.75 10.86 -7.86
C ALA A 576 -28.23 12.26 -7.50
N ALA A 577 -27.07 12.67 -8.04
CA ALA A 577 -26.46 13.96 -7.77
C ALA A 577 -27.05 15.12 -8.59
N LEU A 578 -27.42 14.88 -9.86
CA LEU A 578 -27.85 15.92 -10.80
C LEU A 578 -29.30 15.69 -11.26
N ALA A 579 -30.12 16.74 -11.14
CA ALA A 579 -31.47 16.75 -11.70
C ALA A 579 -31.42 16.59 -13.23
N VAL A 580 -32.50 16.06 -13.83
CA VAL A 580 -32.54 15.74 -15.27
C VAL A 580 -32.09 16.91 -16.16
N ASN A 581 -32.51 18.13 -15.86
CA ASN A 581 -32.18 19.32 -16.63
C ASN A 581 -30.75 19.83 -16.38
N ASP A 582 -30.11 19.41 -15.29
CA ASP A 582 -28.76 19.81 -14.91
C ASP A 582 -27.71 18.78 -15.34
N ARG A 583 -28.11 17.67 -15.98
CA ARG A 583 -27.21 16.64 -16.52
C ARG A 583 -26.57 17.07 -17.84
N THR A 584 -25.96 18.25 -17.85
CA THR A 584 -25.22 18.79 -18.99
C THR A 584 -23.80 18.24 -18.99
N ALA A 585 -23.08 18.32 -20.12
CA ALA A 585 -21.70 17.83 -20.19
C ALA A 585 -20.80 18.56 -19.19
N ALA A 586 -20.93 19.88 -19.09
CA ALA A 586 -20.18 20.71 -18.15
C ALA A 586 -20.44 20.31 -16.69
N ASN A 587 -21.71 20.21 -16.27
CA ASN A 587 -22.06 19.87 -14.89
C ASN A 587 -21.65 18.45 -14.49
N ILE A 588 -21.72 17.50 -15.44
CA ILE A 588 -21.27 16.12 -15.21
C ILE A 588 -19.75 16.08 -14.99
N VAL A 589 -18.99 16.78 -15.83
CA VAL A 589 -17.52 16.87 -15.68
C VAL A 589 -17.17 17.53 -14.36
N ASP A 590 -17.77 18.68 -14.04
CA ASP A 590 -17.53 19.40 -12.78
C ASP A 590 -17.84 18.54 -11.55
N PHE A 591 -18.95 17.80 -11.58
CA PHE A 591 -19.33 16.89 -10.51
C PHE A 591 -18.25 15.83 -10.26
N TRP A 592 -17.80 15.12 -11.31
CA TRP A 592 -16.82 14.05 -11.17
C TRP A 592 -15.40 14.55 -10.91
N VAL A 593 -15.03 15.70 -11.48
CA VAL A 593 -13.76 16.38 -11.20
C VAL A 593 -13.71 16.81 -9.73
N ASN A 594 -14.76 17.43 -9.19
CA ASN A 594 -14.81 17.75 -7.76
C ASN A 594 -14.77 16.47 -6.90
N ARG A 595 -15.59 15.48 -7.25
CA ARG A 595 -15.72 14.24 -6.46
C ARG A 595 -14.41 13.44 -6.36
N ILE A 596 -13.68 13.29 -7.47
CA ILE A 596 -12.43 12.50 -7.51
C ILE A 596 -11.22 13.37 -7.19
N LEU A 597 -11.15 14.57 -7.77
CA LEU A 597 -9.96 15.44 -7.73
C LEU A 597 -10.01 16.52 -6.65
N GLY A 598 -11.21 16.91 -6.19
CA GLY A 598 -11.41 17.97 -5.21
C GLY A 598 -11.33 19.38 -5.78
N TYR A 599 -11.40 19.54 -7.09
CA TYR A 599 -11.51 20.85 -7.74
C TYR A 599 -12.98 21.25 -7.84
N ASP A 600 -13.40 22.22 -7.03
CA ASP A 600 -14.78 22.69 -6.95
C ASP A 600 -14.98 23.95 -7.81
N SER A 601 -15.64 23.79 -8.96
CA SER A 601 -15.92 24.90 -9.89
C SER A 601 -16.88 25.95 -9.32
N THR A 602 -17.63 25.62 -8.26
CA THR A 602 -18.52 26.57 -7.58
C THR A 602 -17.76 27.55 -6.69
N GLN A 603 -16.48 27.28 -6.41
CA GLN A 603 -15.59 28.15 -5.66
C GLN A 603 -14.47 28.69 -6.57
N PRO A 604 -14.73 29.64 -7.47
CA PRO A 604 -13.75 30.10 -8.47
C PRO A 604 -12.52 30.81 -7.86
N ALA A 605 -12.54 31.11 -6.57
CA ALA A 605 -11.40 31.62 -5.83
C ALA A 605 -10.37 30.53 -5.45
N THR A 606 -10.75 29.24 -5.53
CA THR A 606 -9.84 28.11 -5.30
C THR A 606 -9.24 27.63 -6.63
N PRO A 607 -8.03 27.03 -6.60
CA PRO A 607 -7.42 26.50 -7.81
C PRO A 607 -8.29 25.43 -8.47
N GLN A 608 -8.44 25.50 -9.80
CA GLN A 608 -9.32 24.66 -10.62
C GLN A 608 -8.51 23.69 -11.46
N LEU A 609 -9.08 22.59 -11.94
CA LEU A 609 -8.39 21.74 -12.93
C LEU A 609 -7.89 22.57 -14.12
N ASP A 610 -6.76 22.18 -14.71
CA ASP A 610 -6.25 22.82 -15.93
C ASP A 610 -7.37 22.97 -16.97
N ALA A 611 -7.58 24.20 -17.45
CA ALA A 611 -8.72 24.52 -18.30
C ALA A 611 -8.72 23.73 -19.61
N THR A 612 -7.54 23.45 -20.18
CA THR A 612 -7.46 22.64 -21.41
C THR A 612 -7.84 21.18 -21.15
N VAL A 613 -7.41 20.62 -20.02
CA VAL A 613 -7.82 19.27 -19.61
C VAL A 613 -9.32 19.23 -19.34
N HIS A 614 -9.86 20.22 -18.64
CA HIS A 614 -11.28 20.34 -18.36
C HIS A 614 -12.12 20.45 -19.64
N ASP A 615 -11.77 21.35 -20.55
CA ASP A 615 -12.45 21.55 -21.82
C ASP A 615 -12.46 20.25 -22.65
N HIS A 616 -11.35 19.49 -22.67
CA HIS A 616 -11.32 18.19 -23.35
C HIS A 616 -12.25 17.15 -22.73
N LEU A 617 -12.42 17.15 -21.40
CA LEU A 617 -13.38 16.27 -20.72
C LEU A 617 -14.82 16.67 -21.05
N VAL A 618 -15.11 17.97 -21.12
CA VAL A 618 -16.42 18.51 -21.51
C VAL A 618 -16.72 18.16 -22.96
N ASP A 619 -15.79 18.40 -23.88
CA ASP A 619 -15.92 18.06 -25.30
C ASP A 619 -16.16 16.55 -25.49
N PHE A 620 -15.48 15.71 -24.71
CA PHE A 620 -15.69 14.27 -24.74
C PHE A 620 -17.10 13.87 -24.29
N MET A 621 -17.59 14.44 -23.19
CA MET A 621 -18.91 14.13 -22.66
C MET A 621 -20.03 14.71 -23.53
N GLN A 622 -19.81 15.90 -24.12
CA GLN A 622 -20.80 16.63 -24.93
C GLN A 622 -21.19 15.89 -26.21
N GLN A 623 -20.30 15.07 -26.79
CA GLN A 623 -20.51 14.43 -28.10
C GLN A 623 -22.00 14.15 -28.41
N ASP A 624 -22.49 14.65 -29.56
CA ASP A 624 -23.89 14.58 -30.01
C ASP A 624 -24.91 15.54 -29.36
N ALA A 625 -24.49 16.36 -28.39
CA ALA A 625 -25.26 17.51 -27.92
C ALA A 625 -24.90 18.80 -28.66
N ALA A 626 -25.90 19.68 -28.83
CA ALA A 626 -25.75 20.95 -29.54
C ALA A 626 -24.79 21.92 -28.84
N SER A 627 -24.63 21.81 -27.52
CA SER A 627 -23.74 22.62 -26.70
C SER A 627 -23.41 21.89 -25.39
N PRO A 628 -22.35 22.29 -24.65
CA PRO A 628 -22.02 21.76 -23.33
C PRO A 628 -23.17 21.82 -22.33
N ASP A 629 -24.07 22.80 -22.48
CA ASP A 629 -25.19 23.10 -21.58
C ASP A 629 -26.49 22.37 -21.95
N THR A 630 -26.45 21.52 -22.99
CA THR A 630 -27.63 20.72 -23.36
C THR A 630 -27.74 19.51 -22.44
N PRO A 631 -28.91 19.25 -21.82
CA PRO A 631 -29.10 18.07 -20.99
C PRO A 631 -28.89 16.78 -21.78
N LEU A 632 -28.14 15.85 -21.20
CA LEU A 632 -27.83 14.54 -21.76
C LEU A 632 -28.76 13.47 -21.19
N ASP A 633 -29.24 12.59 -22.05
CA ASP A 633 -30.06 11.45 -21.65
C ASP A 633 -29.17 10.28 -21.19
N LEU A 634 -29.03 10.13 -19.87
CA LEU A 634 -28.28 9.04 -19.24
C LEU A 634 -29.03 7.69 -19.25
N ASP A 635 -30.20 7.59 -19.89
CA ASP A 635 -30.94 6.36 -20.16
C ASP A 635 -30.89 5.95 -21.65
N ALA A 636 -30.29 6.78 -22.51
CA ALA A 636 -30.13 6.48 -23.93
C ALA A 636 -29.11 5.35 -24.13
N SER A 637 -29.60 4.11 -24.08
CA SER A 637 -28.88 2.90 -24.45
C SER A 637 -29.55 2.28 -25.68
N GLY A 638 -29.02 2.57 -26.88
CA GLY A 638 -29.58 2.01 -28.10
C GLY A 638 -28.89 2.47 -29.38
N TRP A 639 -28.92 1.61 -30.39
CA TRP A 639 -28.38 1.94 -31.71
C TRP A 639 -29.14 3.12 -32.33
N SER A 640 -28.49 4.27 -32.44
CA SER A 640 -28.95 5.39 -33.26
C SER A 640 -28.32 5.32 -34.65
N SER A 641 -29.02 5.85 -35.67
CA SER A 641 -28.49 5.96 -37.04
C SER A 641 -27.22 6.80 -37.15
N ASN A 642 -26.91 7.57 -36.10
CA ASN A 642 -25.62 8.15 -35.83
C ASN A 642 -24.88 7.23 -34.83
N PRO A 643 -23.76 6.59 -35.18
CA PRO A 643 -23.03 5.68 -34.29
C PRO A 643 -22.50 6.34 -33.01
N TRP A 644 -22.55 7.67 -32.92
CA TRP A 644 -22.05 8.46 -31.80
C TRP A 644 -23.14 8.75 -30.74
N SER A 645 -24.42 8.94 -31.13
CA SER A 645 -25.48 9.50 -30.27
C SER A 645 -26.22 8.54 -29.32
N GLY A 646 -25.81 7.27 -29.24
CA GLY A 646 -26.57 6.20 -28.56
C GLY A 646 -25.94 5.61 -27.30
N TYR A 647 -24.80 6.14 -26.86
CA TYR A 647 -23.94 5.53 -25.82
C TYR A 647 -23.54 6.51 -24.71
N VAL A 648 -24.44 7.41 -24.31
CA VAL A 648 -24.18 8.40 -23.25
C VAL A 648 -23.74 7.73 -21.93
N PRO A 649 -24.36 6.62 -21.47
CA PRO A 649 -23.93 5.94 -20.24
C PRO A 649 -22.50 5.37 -20.33
N GLN A 650 -22.11 4.79 -21.48
CA GLN A 650 -20.77 4.25 -21.68
C GLN A 650 -19.72 5.37 -21.78
N ARG A 651 -20.07 6.51 -22.39
CA ARG A 651 -19.21 7.70 -22.39
C ARG A 651 -19.02 8.24 -20.98
N LEU A 652 -20.08 8.30 -20.17
CA LEU A 652 -19.98 8.67 -18.75
C LEU A 652 -19.02 7.75 -18.00
N GLN A 653 -19.15 6.43 -18.15
CA GLN A 653 -18.23 5.47 -17.51
C GLN A 653 -16.77 5.70 -17.95
N ALA A 654 -16.54 5.89 -19.26
CA ALA A 654 -15.22 6.16 -19.79
C ALA A 654 -14.65 7.51 -19.32
N LEU A 655 -15.50 8.54 -19.17
CA LEU A 655 -15.15 9.85 -18.64
C LEU A 655 -14.66 9.73 -17.19
N VAL A 656 -15.43 9.04 -16.33
CA VAL A 656 -15.08 8.88 -14.92
C VAL A 656 -13.78 8.08 -14.77
N ALA A 657 -13.61 7.02 -15.56
CA ALA A 657 -12.35 6.29 -15.62
C ALA A 657 -11.17 7.19 -16.07
N ALA A 658 -11.38 8.05 -17.08
CA ALA A 658 -10.37 9.00 -17.55
C ALA A 658 -9.95 9.96 -16.42
N ILE A 659 -10.91 10.52 -15.69
CA ILE A 659 -10.66 11.40 -14.53
C ILE A 659 -9.86 10.66 -13.46
N ALA A 660 -10.22 9.41 -13.14
CA ALA A 660 -9.51 8.60 -12.15
C ALA A 660 -8.05 8.29 -12.55
N MET A 661 -7.73 8.26 -13.85
CA MET A 661 -6.38 8.01 -14.37
C MET A 661 -5.54 9.30 -14.54
N LEU A 662 -6.11 10.49 -14.32
CA LEU A 662 -5.37 11.75 -14.48
C LEU A 662 -4.19 11.85 -13.51
N PRO A 663 -3.08 12.53 -13.91
CA PRO A 663 -1.95 12.79 -13.03
C PRO A 663 -2.34 13.46 -11.71
N ASP A 664 -3.38 14.30 -11.71
CA ASP A 664 -3.92 14.95 -10.51
C ASP A 664 -4.49 13.98 -9.48
N ASN A 665 -4.99 12.82 -9.90
CA ASN A 665 -5.43 11.78 -8.95
C ASN A 665 -4.25 10.99 -8.38
N LEU A 666 -3.15 10.88 -9.14
CA LEU A 666 -1.92 10.23 -8.70
C LEU A 666 -1.20 11.03 -7.62
N ARG A 667 -1.30 12.36 -7.60
CA ARG A 667 -0.57 13.23 -6.66
C ARG A 667 -1.10 13.13 -5.22
N ARG A 668 -0.19 13.17 -4.25
CA ARG A 668 -0.50 13.43 -2.83
C ARG A 668 0.57 14.26 -2.13
#